data_AF-A0A7J6WMH3-F1
#
_entry.id   AF-A0A7J6WMH3-F1
#
_cell.length_a   1.000
_cell.length_b   1.000
_cell.length_c   1.000
_cell.angle_alpha   90.00
_cell.angle_beta   90.00
_cell.angle_gamma   90.00
#
_symmetry.space_group_name_H-M   'P 1'
#
loop_
_entity.id
_entity.type
_entity.pdbx_description
1 polymer ?
#
loop_
_entity_poly.entity_id
_entity_poly.type
_entity_poly.pdbx_seq_one_letter_code
_entity_poly.pdbx_strand_id
1 'polypeptide(L)'
;MLLAALGTLLVIIYNCSDQVLTTREKKQAKSREAAARSARETAQARERWKSAKDVAKKGAMGLQSQLSRTFSRKKSTRSEPMKIFGKFGGGGGDNTLPPLGGVAPSASQSSSSSSKAKKKEPSNLTKVMRQLEEDPDNNEGFDLEIGDKNIKKPKGKQLHTQSQIFKYAYGQLEKEKMLQNQRKDLTFSGVISMATDVEITTRPIIEVSFKDLTITLKGKNKHLLRCVTGKIMPGRVSAVMGPSGAGKTTFLSALAGKVTGCTMTGLILINGKVESLHSYKKIIGFVPQDDIVHGNLTVEENLWFSARCRLSADMSKPDKVLVVERVIESLGLQPVRDSIVGTVEKRGISGGQRKRVNVGIEMVMEPSLLILDEPTSGLDSASSTLLLKALRREALEGVNICMVVHQPSYSLYKMFDDFILLAKGGITVYHGPVKKVEEYFAGLGIHVPERVNPPDHYIDILEGIVRPNASTGVTDKNLPVRWMLHNGYPVPPDMQQSIESIASASKGPNGTNPTDGTAEPSLAGELWQDVKYNVEVKRDNIQHNFLKSKDLSNRITPGVFRQYKYYLGRVGKQRLREARIQVVDFLILLLAGACLGTLAKVSDATFGALGYSYTVIAVSLLCKIAALRSFTLDKLIYWRERASGMSSLAYFLSKDTIDHFSTIIKPLVYLSMFYFFNNPRSSFADNYIVLVCLVYCVTGIAYIFAIFLEPGPAQLWSVLLPVVLTLIANQEKRDVTMRFLSNFCYTKWALEAFVVANAERYSGVWLITRCGSLLKYGYDLHDWALCLSILVLFGIGSRILAYFCMVSFQKK
;
A
#
# COMPACT_ATOMS: atom_id res chain seq x y z
N MET A 1 -1.16 -7.87 49.57
CA MET A 1 -0.99 -8.87 48.49
C MET A 1 -1.56 -8.39 47.15
N LEU A 2 -2.88 -8.47 46.91
CA LEU A 2 -3.47 -8.25 45.58
C LEU A 2 -3.19 -6.86 44.97
N LEU A 3 -3.25 -5.79 45.78
CA LEU A 3 -2.88 -4.42 45.33
C LEU A 3 -1.40 -4.28 44.96
N ALA A 4 -0.49 -4.91 45.73
CA ALA A 4 0.93 -4.93 45.40
C ALA A 4 1.19 -5.71 44.10
N ALA A 5 0.47 -6.82 43.89
CA ALA A 5 0.54 -7.61 42.66
C ALA A 5 -0.01 -6.85 41.44
N LEU A 6 -1.06 -6.03 41.59
CA LEU A 6 -1.56 -5.16 40.52
C LEU A 6 -0.61 -3.98 40.23
N GLY A 7 0.01 -3.40 41.27
CA GLY A 7 1.05 -2.39 41.12
C GLY A 7 2.28 -2.92 40.38
N THR A 8 2.78 -4.10 40.76
CA THR A 8 3.89 -4.75 40.03
C THR A 8 3.47 -5.16 38.63
N LEU A 9 2.25 -5.65 38.40
CA LEU A 9 1.73 -5.96 37.06
C LEU A 9 1.76 -4.72 36.15
N LEU A 10 1.33 -3.55 36.64
CA LEU A 10 1.36 -2.29 35.86
C LEU A 10 2.80 -1.87 35.52
N VAL A 11 3.73 -1.96 36.48
CA VAL A 11 5.16 -1.67 36.25
C VAL A 11 5.81 -2.67 35.29
N ILE A 12 5.46 -3.96 35.40
CA ILE A 12 5.89 -5.03 34.48
C ILE A 12 5.36 -4.77 33.08
N ILE A 13 4.07 -4.44 32.90
CA ILE A 13 3.49 -4.12 31.60
C ILE A 13 4.22 -2.92 30.97
N TYR A 14 4.50 -1.88 31.74
CA TYR A 14 5.23 -0.71 31.26
C TYR A 14 6.68 -1.06 30.86
N ASN A 15 7.50 -1.59 31.78
CA ASN A 15 8.92 -1.86 31.52
C ASN A 15 9.16 -3.00 30.51
N CYS A 16 8.34 -4.06 30.53
CA CYS A 16 8.48 -5.14 29.56
C CYS A 16 8.01 -4.73 28.15
N SER A 17 7.19 -3.68 27.99
CA SER A 17 6.75 -3.25 26.66
C SER A 17 7.94 -2.83 25.78
N ASP A 18 8.82 -1.97 26.28
CA ASP A 18 10.03 -1.51 25.59
C ASP A 18 11.06 -2.65 25.41
N GLN A 19 11.20 -3.52 26.42
CA GLN A 19 12.10 -4.68 26.33
C GLN A 19 11.63 -5.70 25.25
N VAL A 20 10.32 -5.89 25.09
CA VAL A 20 9.74 -6.76 24.05
C VAL A 20 9.86 -6.14 22.66
N LEU A 21 9.74 -4.82 22.52
CA LEU A 21 9.94 -4.11 21.26
C LEU A 21 11.41 -4.21 20.80
N THR A 22 12.37 -3.82 21.64
CA THR A 22 13.80 -3.87 21.34
C THR A 22 14.30 -5.30 21.05
N THR A 23 13.78 -6.31 21.75
CA THR A 23 14.11 -7.72 21.47
C THR A 23 13.58 -8.18 20.10
N ARG A 24 12.47 -7.63 19.62
CA ARG A 24 11.92 -7.92 18.28
C ARG A 24 12.71 -7.21 17.18
N GLU A 25 13.16 -5.98 17.41
CA GLU A 25 14.04 -5.25 16.48
C GLU A 25 15.36 -6.00 16.25
N LYS A 26 15.99 -6.50 17.33
CA LYS A 26 17.18 -7.39 17.23
C LYS A 26 16.90 -8.66 16.41
N LYS A 27 15.69 -9.24 16.49
CA LYS A 27 15.30 -10.39 15.65
C LYS A 27 15.06 -9.99 14.18
N GLN A 28 14.53 -8.80 13.91
CA GLN A 28 14.40 -8.26 12.54
C GLN A 28 15.78 -8.05 11.91
N ALA A 29 16.73 -7.42 12.62
CA ALA A 29 18.12 -7.26 12.16
C ALA A 29 18.77 -8.62 11.78
N LYS A 30 18.70 -9.63 12.65
CA LYS A 30 19.20 -10.98 12.34
C LYS A 30 18.53 -11.61 11.11
N SER A 31 17.23 -11.38 10.91
CA SER A 31 16.53 -11.87 9.72
C SER A 31 16.97 -11.18 8.42
N ARG A 32 17.41 -9.92 8.50
CA ARG A 32 17.97 -9.16 7.37
C ARG A 32 19.35 -9.69 6.98
N GLU A 33 20.22 -9.95 7.97
CA GLU A 33 21.51 -10.60 7.71
C GLU A 33 21.33 -11.98 7.05
N ALA A 34 20.39 -12.79 7.53
CA ALA A 34 20.10 -14.09 6.94
C ALA A 34 19.62 -13.97 5.48
N ALA A 35 18.79 -12.97 5.17
CA ALA A 35 18.37 -12.69 3.80
C ALA A 35 19.51 -12.23 2.90
N ALA A 36 20.42 -11.37 3.39
CA ALA A 36 21.60 -10.95 2.64
C ALA A 36 22.55 -12.12 2.36
N ARG A 37 22.75 -13.04 3.31
CA ARG A 37 23.54 -14.27 3.10
C ARG A 37 22.88 -15.15 2.03
N SER A 38 21.58 -15.42 2.16
CA SER A 38 20.81 -16.19 1.18
C SER A 38 20.86 -15.58 -0.23
N ALA A 39 20.82 -14.25 -0.37
CA ALA A 39 20.93 -13.55 -1.65
C ALA A 39 22.35 -13.66 -2.25
N ARG A 40 23.40 -13.58 -1.43
CA ARG A 40 24.79 -13.79 -1.86
C ARG A 40 25.02 -15.22 -2.33
N GLU A 41 24.55 -16.20 -1.56
CA GLU A 41 24.67 -17.62 -1.88
C GLU A 41 23.96 -17.96 -3.20
N THR A 42 22.74 -17.46 -3.42
CA THR A 42 22.01 -17.68 -4.68
C THR A 42 22.63 -16.95 -5.87
N ALA A 43 23.16 -15.74 -5.69
CA ALA A 43 23.91 -15.03 -6.72
C ALA A 43 25.18 -15.80 -7.12
N GLN A 44 26.03 -16.17 -6.15
CA GLN A 44 27.26 -16.93 -6.38
C GLN A 44 26.98 -18.31 -7.01
N ALA A 45 25.94 -19.02 -6.57
CA ALA A 45 25.54 -20.29 -7.17
C ALA A 45 25.12 -20.12 -8.65
N ARG A 46 24.40 -19.05 -8.98
CA ARG A 46 24.00 -18.72 -10.36
C ARG A 46 25.18 -18.27 -11.22
N GLU A 47 26.16 -17.56 -10.67
CA GLU A 47 27.40 -17.22 -11.39
C GLU A 47 28.24 -18.45 -11.70
N ARG A 48 28.42 -19.36 -10.72
CA ARG A 48 29.04 -20.67 -10.91
C ARG A 48 28.31 -21.51 -11.97
N TRP A 49 26.98 -21.44 -12.01
CA TRP A 49 26.18 -22.10 -13.05
C TRP A 49 26.36 -21.46 -14.43
N LYS A 50 26.40 -20.12 -14.53
CA LYS A 50 26.67 -19.41 -15.79
C LYS A 50 28.07 -19.74 -16.32
N SER A 51 29.10 -19.68 -15.48
CA SER A 51 30.47 -20.01 -15.88
C SER A 51 30.61 -21.48 -16.28
N ALA A 52 30.00 -22.41 -15.53
CA ALA A 52 29.94 -23.82 -15.92
C ALA A 52 29.22 -24.03 -17.26
N LYS A 53 28.10 -23.33 -17.52
CA LYS A 53 27.37 -23.38 -18.80
C LYS A 53 28.20 -22.83 -19.96
N ASP A 54 28.94 -21.74 -19.76
CA ASP A 54 29.81 -21.16 -20.78
C ASP A 54 31.06 -22.01 -21.03
N VAL A 55 31.61 -22.66 -20.00
CA VAL A 55 32.66 -23.67 -20.14
C VAL A 55 32.14 -24.89 -20.90
N ALA A 56 30.95 -25.40 -20.59
CA ALA A 56 30.33 -26.50 -21.33
C ALA A 56 30.04 -26.14 -22.80
N LYS A 57 29.56 -24.91 -23.06
CA LYS A 57 29.33 -24.40 -24.42
C LYS A 57 30.65 -24.28 -25.22
N LYS A 58 31.71 -23.75 -24.59
CA LYS A 58 33.06 -23.71 -25.19
C LYS A 58 33.63 -25.11 -25.41
N GLY A 59 33.39 -26.04 -24.48
CA GLY A 59 33.77 -27.45 -24.59
C GLY A 59 33.07 -28.15 -25.76
N ALA A 60 31.76 -27.94 -25.94
CA ALA A 60 31.00 -28.47 -27.07
C ALA A 60 31.50 -27.92 -28.42
N MET A 61 31.76 -26.61 -28.51
CA MET A 61 32.36 -25.99 -29.71
C MET A 61 33.80 -26.52 -29.96
N GLY A 62 34.57 -26.75 -28.89
CA GLY A 62 35.89 -27.39 -28.95
C GLY A 62 35.82 -28.82 -29.49
N LEU A 63 34.91 -29.64 -28.98
CA LEU A 63 34.69 -31.02 -29.42
C LEU A 63 34.23 -31.08 -30.89
N GLN A 64 33.36 -30.17 -31.30
CA GLN A 64 32.93 -30.00 -32.70
C GLN A 64 34.12 -29.60 -33.61
N SER A 65 35.07 -28.80 -33.11
CA SER A 65 36.31 -28.45 -33.82
C SER A 65 37.37 -29.57 -33.84
N GLN A 66 37.30 -30.54 -32.92
CA GLN A 66 38.16 -31.73 -32.94
C GLN A 66 37.57 -32.82 -33.84
N LEU A 67 36.27 -33.11 -33.76
CA LEU A 67 35.60 -34.07 -34.64
C LEU A 67 35.73 -33.70 -36.13
N SER A 68 35.62 -32.40 -36.46
CA SER A 68 35.86 -31.89 -37.82
C SER A 68 37.34 -31.95 -38.26
N ARG A 69 38.30 -32.14 -37.35
CA ARG A 69 39.71 -32.36 -37.68
C ARG A 69 40.09 -33.84 -37.80
N THR A 70 39.36 -34.74 -37.15
CA THR A 70 39.67 -36.18 -37.18
C THR A 70 39.09 -36.90 -38.42
N PHE A 71 38.08 -36.33 -39.07
CA PHE A 71 37.46 -36.86 -40.30
C PHE A 71 38.02 -36.23 -41.59
N SER A 72 39.34 -36.12 -41.75
CA SER A 72 39.96 -35.66 -43.00
C SER A 72 41.24 -36.41 -43.35
N ARG A 73 41.11 -37.55 -44.08
CA ARG A 73 42.24 -38.15 -44.83
C ARG A 73 41.82 -39.10 -45.97
N LYS A 74 41.87 -38.59 -47.22
CA LYS A 74 41.74 -39.30 -48.53
C LYS A 74 40.37 -39.99 -48.79
N LYS A 75 39.91 -40.20 -50.03
CA LYS A 75 40.54 -40.12 -51.37
C LYS A 75 39.57 -39.48 -52.41
N SER A 76 39.91 -39.52 -53.70
CA SER A 76 39.43 -38.67 -54.81
C SER A 76 38.22 -39.21 -55.62
N THR A 77 37.86 -38.39 -56.63
CA THR A 77 37.32 -38.75 -57.98
C THR A 77 35.82 -39.09 -58.16
N ARG A 78 35.04 -38.05 -58.50
CA ARG A 78 34.23 -37.88 -59.74
C ARG A 78 33.30 -39.02 -60.20
N SER A 79 31.99 -38.87 -59.93
CA SER A 79 30.91 -38.91 -60.96
C SER A 79 29.52 -38.54 -60.38
N GLU A 80 28.82 -37.64 -61.06
CA GLU A 80 27.34 -37.46 -61.03
C GLU A 80 26.61 -38.67 -61.68
N PRO A 81 25.25 -38.77 -61.75
CA PRO A 81 24.19 -37.81 -61.35
C PRO A 81 23.01 -38.39 -60.54
N MET A 82 22.15 -37.52 -59.98
CA MET A 82 20.70 -37.60 -60.24
C MET A 82 19.99 -36.24 -60.07
N LYS A 83 19.20 -35.83 -61.06
CA LYS A 83 18.29 -34.67 -61.03
C LYS A 83 16.86 -35.09 -60.73
N ILE A 84 16.09 -34.20 -60.09
CA ILE A 84 14.61 -33.95 -60.10
C ILE A 84 14.29 -33.18 -58.81
N PHE A 85 13.59 -32.03 -58.73
CA PHE A 85 13.09 -31.01 -59.68
C PHE A 85 13.00 -29.68 -58.86
N GLY A 86 13.06 -28.45 -59.37
CA GLY A 86 13.31 -27.94 -60.72
C GLY A 86 12.67 -26.54 -60.91
N LYS A 87 13.23 -25.70 -61.82
CA LYS A 87 12.61 -24.50 -62.46
C LYS A 87 12.36 -23.25 -61.58
N PHE A 88 12.64 -22.01 -62.00
CA PHE A 88 13.23 -21.36 -63.21
C PHE A 88 14.46 -20.51 -62.75
N GLY A 89 15.48 -20.09 -63.52
CA GLY A 89 15.60 -19.71 -64.95
C GLY A 89 15.69 -18.16 -65.05
N GLY A 90 16.67 -17.52 -65.68
CA GLY A 90 17.95 -17.98 -66.27
C GLY A 90 18.66 -16.89 -67.09
N GLY A 91 20.00 -16.98 -67.24
CA GLY A 91 20.83 -16.24 -68.23
C GLY A 91 21.29 -14.81 -67.86
N GLY A 92 22.51 -14.36 -68.22
CA GLY A 92 23.67 -15.12 -68.70
C GLY A 92 24.71 -14.33 -69.53
N GLY A 93 25.98 -14.35 -69.08
CA GLY A 93 27.20 -14.20 -69.91
C GLY A 93 27.77 -12.78 -70.10
N ASP A 94 29.03 -12.60 -70.52
CA ASP A 94 30.24 -13.47 -70.41
C ASP A 94 31.52 -12.65 -70.72
N ASN A 95 32.71 -13.27 -70.63
CA ASN A 95 33.99 -12.96 -71.31
C ASN A 95 35.01 -11.90 -70.79
N THR A 96 36.17 -12.44 -70.39
CA THR A 96 37.58 -12.14 -70.80
C THR A 96 38.23 -10.73 -70.74
N LEU A 97 39.27 -10.61 -69.88
CA LEU A 97 40.66 -10.10 -70.09
C LEU A 97 40.95 -8.64 -70.63
N PRO A 98 42.16 -8.05 -70.38
CA PRO A 98 42.44 -6.59 -70.31
C PRO A 98 43.27 -6.07 -71.53
N PRO A 99 43.97 -4.88 -71.57
CA PRO A 99 44.25 -3.82 -70.56
C PRO A 99 44.24 -2.33 -71.06
N LEU A 100 44.86 -1.40 -70.27
CA LEU A 100 45.58 -0.12 -70.59
C LEU A 100 45.04 1.25 -70.05
N GLY A 101 45.97 2.12 -69.55
CA GLY A 101 45.82 3.57 -69.22
C GLY A 101 45.13 3.92 -67.88
N GLY A 102 45.59 4.80 -66.98
CA GLY A 102 46.50 5.97 -67.03
C GLY A 102 45.68 7.26 -67.13
N VAL A 103 45.62 8.24 -66.20
CA VAL A 103 46.67 8.96 -65.43
C VAL A 103 46.13 9.51 -64.06
N ALA A 104 47.02 9.88 -63.13
CA ALA A 104 46.77 10.36 -61.74
C ALA A 104 46.71 11.93 -61.63
N PRO A 105 46.93 12.69 -60.51
CA PRO A 105 47.44 12.39 -59.13
C PRO A 105 46.48 12.88 -57.99
N SER A 106 46.74 12.84 -56.67
CA SER A 106 48.01 12.82 -55.89
C SER A 106 47.89 12.25 -54.43
N ALA A 107 49.05 11.79 -53.90
CA ALA A 107 49.50 11.68 -52.47
C ALA A 107 48.61 10.99 -51.37
N SER A 108 49.12 10.19 -50.43
CA SER A 108 50.47 9.62 -50.21
C SER A 108 50.48 8.38 -49.27
N GLN A 109 51.40 7.44 -49.57
CA GLN A 109 52.00 6.40 -48.69
C GLN A 109 51.12 5.46 -47.83
N SER A 110 50.95 4.21 -48.29
CA SER A 110 51.06 3.01 -47.41
C SER A 110 51.37 1.73 -48.22
N SER A 111 52.30 0.90 -47.72
CA SER A 111 52.52 -0.54 -48.03
C SER A 111 53.86 -1.00 -47.37
N SER A 112 54.19 -2.28 -47.14
CA SER A 112 53.36 -3.46 -46.83
C SER A 112 54.25 -4.61 -46.29
N SER A 113 53.65 -5.51 -45.49
CA SER A 113 53.97 -6.95 -45.26
C SER A 113 55.41 -7.53 -45.34
N SER A 114 55.77 -8.36 -44.34
CA SER A 114 56.18 -9.76 -44.64
C SER A 114 56.12 -10.75 -43.44
N SER A 115 55.31 -11.80 -43.64
CA SER A 115 55.48 -13.24 -43.31
C SER A 115 56.02 -13.83 -41.98
N LYS A 116 55.35 -14.95 -41.62
CA LYS A 116 55.80 -16.19 -40.92
C LYS A 116 55.74 -16.25 -39.38
N ALA A 117 55.58 -17.49 -38.89
CA ALA A 117 54.82 -17.82 -37.69
C ALA A 117 55.65 -18.40 -36.53
N LYS A 118 55.18 -18.17 -35.29
CA LYS A 118 55.51 -18.96 -34.09
C LYS A 118 54.23 -19.17 -33.25
N LYS A 119 54.17 -20.30 -32.53
CA LYS A 119 53.10 -20.60 -31.57
C LYS A 119 53.04 -19.48 -30.52
N LYS A 120 51.85 -18.91 -30.26
CA LYS A 120 51.64 -18.04 -29.09
C LYS A 120 51.37 -18.88 -27.85
N GLU A 121 52.17 -18.68 -26.81
CA GLU A 121 51.85 -19.09 -25.46
C GLU A 121 50.56 -18.40 -24.95
N PRO A 122 49.87 -18.95 -23.94
CA PRO A 122 48.78 -18.24 -23.27
C PRO A 122 49.28 -16.92 -22.68
N SER A 123 48.45 -15.87 -22.78
CA SER A 123 48.81 -14.53 -22.34
C SER A 123 49.12 -14.49 -20.83
N ASN A 124 50.10 -13.66 -20.46
CA ASN A 124 50.59 -13.55 -19.08
C ASN A 124 49.48 -13.29 -18.05
N LEU A 125 48.39 -12.61 -18.45
CA LEU A 125 47.19 -12.38 -17.65
C LEU A 125 46.57 -13.67 -17.08
N THR A 126 46.58 -14.77 -17.85
CA THR A 126 45.98 -16.06 -17.43
C THR A 126 46.86 -16.84 -16.46
N LYS A 127 48.19 -16.61 -16.46
CA LYS A 127 49.09 -17.12 -15.41
C LYS A 127 48.92 -16.30 -14.12
N VAL A 128 48.87 -14.97 -14.23
CA VAL A 128 48.63 -14.05 -13.11
C VAL A 128 47.30 -14.37 -12.37
N MET A 129 46.21 -14.61 -13.10
CA MET A 129 44.93 -14.93 -12.46
C MET A 129 44.90 -16.25 -11.70
N ARG A 130 45.69 -17.27 -12.09
CA ARG A 130 45.74 -18.54 -11.36
C ARG A 130 46.56 -18.47 -10.08
N GLN A 131 47.71 -17.79 -10.11
CA GLN A 131 48.58 -17.70 -8.93
C GLN A 131 47.96 -16.85 -7.81
N LEU A 132 47.15 -15.83 -8.16
CA LEU A 132 46.34 -15.06 -7.20
C LEU A 132 45.16 -15.84 -6.58
N GLU A 133 44.79 -16.98 -7.16
CA GLU A 133 43.72 -17.86 -6.68
C GLU A 133 44.25 -18.96 -5.73
N GLU A 134 45.57 -19.19 -5.73
CA GLU A 134 46.24 -20.23 -4.92
C GLU A 134 46.87 -19.69 -3.62
N ASP A 135 47.37 -18.44 -3.56
CA ASP A 135 47.93 -17.86 -2.32
C ASP A 135 47.78 -16.32 -2.24
N PRO A 136 46.89 -15.76 -1.38
CA PRO A 136 46.49 -14.35 -1.45
C PRO A 136 47.40 -13.35 -0.69
N ASP A 137 48.25 -13.81 0.22
CA ASP A 137 49.07 -12.94 1.11
C ASP A 137 50.57 -12.90 0.77
N ASN A 138 50.99 -13.52 -0.35
CA ASN A 138 52.40 -13.53 -0.75
C ASN A 138 52.84 -12.15 -1.32
N ASN A 139 53.82 -11.53 -0.68
CA ASN A 139 54.12 -10.09 -0.83
C ASN A 139 55.48 -9.82 -1.51
N GLU A 140 55.95 -10.75 -2.34
CA GLU A 140 57.18 -10.60 -3.13
C GLU A 140 56.92 -9.97 -4.51
N GLY A 141 57.73 -8.98 -4.87
CA GLY A 141 57.62 -8.25 -6.13
C GLY A 141 58.17 -9.02 -7.33
N PHE A 142 57.54 -8.85 -8.49
CA PHE A 142 57.90 -9.53 -9.73
C PHE A 142 59.16 -8.89 -10.37
N ASP A 143 60.31 -9.53 -10.23
CA ASP A 143 61.53 -9.17 -10.98
C ASP A 143 61.49 -9.75 -12.41
N LEU A 144 61.85 -8.92 -13.38
CA LEU A 144 61.98 -9.29 -14.79
C LEU A 144 63.47 -9.33 -15.15
N GLU A 145 64.11 -10.47 -14.93
CA GLU A 145 65.48 -10.68 -15.38
C GLU A 145 65.56 -10.71 -16.90
N ILE A 146 66.02 -9.60 -17.49
CA ILE A 146 66.79 -9.65 -18.74
C ILE A 146 68.25 -9.65 -18.29
N GLY A 147 68.96 -10.74 -18.57
CA GLY A 147 70.29 -10.95 -18.04
C GLY A 147 71.30 -9.92 -18.54
N ASP A 148 72.00 -9.27 -17.60
CA ASP A 148 73.42 -9.56 -17.42
C ASP A 148 73.91 -9.24 -16.00
N LYS A 149 75.08 -9.77 -15.63
CA LYS A 149 75.53 -9.87 -14.22
C LYS A 149 75.99 -8.56 -13.58
N ASN A 150 75.81 -8.49 -12.26
CA ASN A 150 76.37 -7.53 -11.27
C ASN A 150 75.84 -6.08 -11.29
N ILE A 151 75.06 -5.71 -10.27
CA ILE A 151 75.29 -4.57 -9.34
C ILE A 151 74.25 -4.58 -8.20
N LYS A 152 74.61 -4.04 -7.02
CA LYS A 152 73.85 -4.12 -5.76
C LYS A 152 72.49 -3.37 -5.78
N LYS A 153 71.55 -3.84 -4.95
CA LYS A 153 70.24 -3.23 -4.65
C LYS A 153 70.31 -1.69 -4.42
N PRO A 154 69.49 -0.88 -5.12
CA PRO A 154 69.17 0.47 -4.68
C PRO A 154 67.90 0.48 -3.80
N LYS A 155 68.00 1.07 -2.60
CA LYS A 155 66.83 1.45 -1.80
C LYS A 155 66.08 2.59 -2.52
N GLY A 156 64.75 2.57 -2.51
CA GLY A 156 63.89 3.72 -2.83
C GLY A 156 64.12 4.42 -4.18
N LYS A 157 63.62 3.85 -5.29
CA LYS A 157 63.61 4.55 -6.58
C LYS A 157 62.48 5.59 -6.65
N GLN A 158 62.85 6.87 -6.76
CA GLN A 158 61.97 7.92 -7.26
C GLN A 158 61.51 7.58 -8.69
N LEU A 159 60.21 7.75 -8.96
CA LEU A 159 59.61 7.47 -10.28
C LEU A 159 60.05 8.54 -11.30
N HIS A 160 61.11 8.27 -12.05
CA HIS A 160 61.78 9.26 -12.91
C HIS A 160 61.16 9.42 -14.33
N THR A 161 59.87 9.13 -14.52
CA THR A 161 59.19 9.45 -15.79
C THR A 161 57.69 9.60 -15.58
N GLN A 162 57.11 10.67 -16.15
CA GLN A 162 55.69 11.01 -16.02
C GLN A 162 54.76 9.83 -16.41
N SER A 163 55.11 9.07 -17.45
CA SER A 163 54.38 7.87 -17.88
C SER A 163 54.40 6.71 -16.88
N GLN A 164 55.45 6.57 -16.06
CA GLN A 164 55.52 5.54 -15.02
C GLN A 164 54.67 5.93 -13.80
N ILE A 165 54.70 7.22 -13.43
CA ILE A 165 53.82 7.78 -12.39
C ILE A 165 52.36 7.58 -12.79
N PHE A 166 51.99 7.91 -14.04
CA PHE A 166 50.63 7.68 -14.53
C PHE A 166 50.25 6.19 -14.53
N LYS A 167 51.09 5.27 -15.02
CA LYS A 167 50.77 3.82 -14.97
C LYS A 167 50.58 3.30 -13.55
N TYR A 168 51.41 3.74 -12.60
CA TYR A 168 51.27 3.38 -11.19
C TYR A 168 49.98 3.97 -10.58
N ALA A 169 49.68 5.23 -10.85
CA ALA A 169 48.47 5.90 -10.39
C ALA A 169 47.20 5.27 -10.97
N TYR A 170 47.18 4.92 -12.27
CA TYR A 170 46.07 4.19 -12.88
C TYR A 170 45.89 2.79 -12.25
N GLY A 171 46.98 2.04 -12.01
CA GLY A 171 46.91 0.75 -11.34
C GLY A 171 46.40 0.84 -9.89
N GLN A 172 46.76 1.90 -9.15
CA GLN A 172 46.22 2.16 -7.82
C GLN A 172 44.75 2.58 -7.85
N LEU A 173 44.36 3.50 -8.76
CA LEU A 173 42.96 3.89 -8.95
C LEU A 173 42.08 2.70 -9.34
N GLU A 174 42.60 1.77 -10.16
CA GLU A 174 41.87 0.57 -10.53
C GLU A 174 41.73 -0.40 -9.36
N LYS A 175 42.79 -0.62 -8.55
CA LYS A 175 42.71 -1.38 -7.29
C LYS A 175 41.73 -0.75 -6.29
N GLU A 176 41.76 0.56 -6.09
CA GLU A 176 40.81 1.27 -5.23
C GLU A 176 39.38 1.13 -5.75
N LYS A 177 39.16 1.22 -7.07
CA LYS A 177 37.84 1.03 -7.69
C LYS A 177 37.34 -0.40 -7.58
N MET A 178 38.23 -1.40 -7.70
CA MET A 178 37.91 -2.81 -7.42
C MET A 178 37.53 -3.03 -5.95
N LEU A 179 38.31 -2.48 -5.01
CA LEU A 179 38.02 -2.54 -3.57
C LEU A 179 36.74 -1.78 -3.21
N GLN A 180 36.44 -0.65 -3.87
CA GLN A 180 35.18 0.07 -3.71
C GLN A 180 33.99 -0.72 -4.25
N ASN A 181 34.13 -1.41 -5.39
CA ASN A 181 33.09 -2.28 -5.92
C ASN A 181 32.87 -3.49 -4.99
N GLN A 182 33.92 -4.19 -4.57
CA GLN A 182 33.80 -5.25 -3.56
C GLN A 182 33.18 -4.74 -2.25
N ARG A 183 33.54 -3.54 -1.78
CA ARG A 183 32.87 -2.91 -0.62
C ARG A 183 31.39 -2.64 -0.89
N LYS A 184 31.00 -2.19 -2.09
CA LYS A 184 29.59 -2.00 -2.46
C LYS A 184 28.85 -3.34 -2.44
N ASP A 185 29.41 -4.39 -3.02
CA ASP A 185 28.86 -5.76 -3.01
C ASP A 185 28.74 -6.34 -1.58
N LEU A 186 29.66 -5.95 -0.70
CA LEU A 186 29.62 -6.23 0.74
C LEU A 186 28.61 -5.37 1.51
N THR A 187 28.17 -4.22 0.98
CA THR A 187 27.04 -3.48 1.56
C THR A 187 25.71 -4.16 1.23
N PHE A 188 24.72 -3.91 2.07
CA PHE A 188 23.37 -4.43 1.87
C PHE A 188 22.70 -3.91 0.58
N SER A 189 23.07 -2.69 0.14
CA SER A 189 22.67 -2.10 -1.15
C SER A 189 23.20 -2.91 -2.35
N GLY A 190 24.50 -3.28 -2.34
CA GLY A 190 25.08 -4.10 -3.39
C GLY A 190 24.43 -5.49 -3.51
N VAL A 191 24.10 -6.10 -2.37
CA VAL A 191 23.34 -7.37 -2.33
C VAL A 191 21.93 -7.21 -2.92
N ILE A 192 21.26 -6.09 -2.67
CA ILE A 192 19.96 -5.79 -3.29
C ILE A 192 20.13 -5.63 -4.80
N SER A 193 21.12 -4.89 -5.30
CA SER A 193 21.36 -4.76 -6.74
C SER A 193 21.67 -6.11 -7.41
N MET A 194 22.49 -6.95 -6.78
CA MET A 194 22.77 -8.31 -7.25
C MET A 194 21.52 -9.20 -7.30
N ALA A 195 20.59 -9.02 -6.37
CA ALA A 195 19.30 -9.72 -6.41
C ALA A 195 18.35 -9.16 -7.48
N THR A 196 18.24 -7.83 -7.59
CA THR A 196 17.32 -7.18 -8.55
C THR A 196 17.70 -7.42 -9.99
N ASP A 197 18.98 -7.33 -10.33
CA ASP A 197 19.44 -7.42 -11.73
C ASP A 197 19.38 -8.86 -12.29
N VAL A 198 19.06 -9.83 -11.42
CA VAL A 198 19.01 -11.27 -11.72
C VAL A 198 17.58 -11.83 -11.63
N GLU A 199 16.66 -11.12 -10.97
CA GLU A 199 15.24 -11.49 -10.87
C GLU A 199 14.35 -10.65 -11.79
N ILE A 200 14.38 -10.95 -13.10
CA ILE A 200 13.26 -10.65 -13.98
C ILE A 200 12.14 -11.65 -13.66
N THR A 201 11.49 -11.48 -12.50
CA THR A 201 10.20 -12.10 -12.22
C THR A 201 9.21 -11.47 -13.18
N THR A 202 8.79 -12.20 -14.21
CA THR A 202 7.85 -11.70 -15.23
C THR A 202 6.49 -11.44 -14.60
N ARG A 203 6.30 -10.24 -14.04
CA ARG A 203 5.04 -9.76 -13.50
C ARG A 203 3.97 -9.87 -14.60
N PRO A 204 2.75 -10.31 -14.30
CA PRO A 204 1.70 -10.38 -15.31
C PRO A 204 1.47 -8.97 -15.87
N ILE A 205 1.63 -8.84 -17.18
CA ILE A 205 1.55 -7.58 -17.91
C ILE A 205 0.08 -7.12 -17.95
N ILE A 206 -0.17 -5.85 -17.64
CA ILE A 206 -1.52 -5.24 -17.64
C ILE A 206 -1.53 -4.02 -18.56
N GLU A 207 -2.17 -4.15 -19.73
CA GLU A 207 -2.70 -3.04 -20.52
C GLU A 207 -4.11 -2.69 -20.00
N VAL A 208 -4.36 -1.39 -19.74
CA VAL A 208 -5.70 -0.88 -19.43
C VAL A 208 -6.16 -0.01 -20.58
N SER A 209 -7.23 -0.41 -21.25
CA SER A 209 -7.87 0.38 -22.31
C SER A 209 -9.26 0.81 -21.88
N PHE A 210 -9.67 2.01 -22.30
CA PHE A 210 -10.98 2.58 -21.98
C PHE A 210 -11.58 3.16 -23.26
N LYS A 211 -12.88 2.92 -23.47
CA LYS A 211 -13.64 3.34 -24.65
C LYS A 211 -14.93 4.01 -24.20
N ASP A 212 -15.13 5.24 -24.68
CA ASP A 212 -16.30 6.09 -24.49
C ASP A 212 -16.72 6.25 -23.02
N LEU A 213 -15.73 6.22 -22.12
CA LEU A 213 -15.93 6.24 -20.68
C LEU A 213 -16.59 7.56 -20.27
N THR A 214 -17.82 7.46 -19.78
CA THR A 214 -18.67 8.59 -19.39
C THR A 214 -19.22 8.32 -18.00
N ILE A 215 -19.15 9.31 -17.11
CA ILE A 215 -19.55 9.18 -15.71
C ILE A 215 -20.47 10.34 -15.35
N THR A 216 -21.67 10.02 -14.89
CA THR A 216 -22.67 11.02 -14.50
C THR A 216 -23.05 10.83 -13.05
N LEU A 217 -23.04 11.91 -12.27
CA LEU A 217 -23.40 11.90 -10.86
C LEU A 217 -24.90 11.62 -10.70
N LYS A 218 -25.29 10.55 -9.99
CA LYS A 218 -26.70 10.25 -9.70
C LYS A 218 -27.29 11.39 -8.87
N GLY A 219 -28.54 11.78 -9.15
CA GLY A 219 -29.22 12.91 -8.51
C GLY A 219 -29.09 14.21 -9.31
N LYS A 220 -27.87 14.74 -9.48
CA LYS A 220 -27.66 16.04 -10.18
C LYS A 220 -27.50 15.94 -11.71
N ASN A 221 -27.51 14.73 -12.28
CA ASN A 221 -27.29 14.43 -13.70
C ASN A 221 -26.06 15.13 -14.33
N LYS A 222 -25.08 15.50 -13.51
CA LYS A 222 -23.88 16.23 -13.95
C LYS A 222 -22.84 15.25 -14.47
N HIS A 223 -22.41 15.42 -15.71
CA HIS A 223 -21.26 14.71 -16.26
C HIS A 223 -19.98 15.12 -15.53
N LEU A 224 -19.26 14.14 -14.99
CA LEU A 224 -17.95 14.30 -14.34
C LEU A 224 -16.80 13.87 -15.25
N LEU A 225 -17.06 12.91 -16.14
CA LEU A 225 -16.22 12.50 -17.26
C LEU A 225 -17.12 12.23 -18.46
N ARG A 226 -16.60 12.43 -19.68
CA ARG A 226 -17.39 12.28 -20.90
C ARG A 226 -16.55 11.81 -22.09
N CYS A 227 -17.00 10.72 -22.70
CA CYS A 227 -16.45 10.13 -23.92
C CYS A 227 -14.91 9.96 -23.88
N VAL A 228 -14.38 9.61 -22.70
CA VAL A 228 -12.94 9.46 -22.50
C VAL A 228 -12.50 8.13 -23.11
N THR A 229 -11.64 8.19 -24.12
CA THR A 229 -11.14 7.02 -24.88
C THR A 229 -9.62 7.04 -24.96
N GLY A 230 -8.98 5.90 -24.72
CA GLY A 230 -7.52 5.81 -24.61
C GLY A 230 -7.02 4.46 -24.08
N LYS A 231 -5.69 4.40 -23.84
CA LYS A 231 -4.95 3.19 -23.47
C LYS A 231 -3.74 3.53 -22.63
N ILE A 232 -3.57 2.85 -21.50
CA ILE A 232 -2.39 2.94 -20.64
C ILE A 232 -1.60 1.65 -20.82
N MET A 233 -0.41 1.76 -21.42
CA MET A 233 0.40 0.61 -21.78
C MET A 233 1.34 0.19 -20.63
N PRO A 234 1.63 -1.11 -20.48
CA PRO A 234 2.59 -1.61 -19.51
C PRO A 234 4.01 -1.10 -19.77
N GLY A 235 4.80 -0.99 -18.71
CA GLY A 235 6.20 -0.57 -18.76
C GLY A 235 6.42 0.91 -19.10
N ARG A 236 5.38 1.73 -18.98
CA ARG A 236 5.41 3.19 -19.21
C ARG A 236 4.89 3.91 -17.98
N VAL A 237 5.34 5.16 -17.81
CA VAL A 237 4.82 6.08 -16.80
C VAL A 237 3.95 7.13 -17.47
N SER A 238 2.64 7.04 -17.25
CA SER A 238 1.63 7.96 -17.79
C SER A 238 1.22 9.00 -16.74
N ALA A 239 1.31 10.28 -17.10
CA ALA A 239 0.87 11.39 -16.24
C ALA A 239 -0.49 11.95 -16.67
N VAL A 240 -1.42 12.02 -15.73
CA VAL A 240 -2.75 12.64 -15.88
C VAL A 240 -2.70 14.06 -15.32
N MET A 241 -2.99 15.05 -16.17
CA MET A 241 -2.97 16.47 -15.81
C MET A 241 -4.21 17.18 -16.39
N GLY A 242 -4.37 18.44 -16.00
CA GLY A 242 -5.53 19.26 -16.33
C GLY A 242 -5.87 20.21 -15.17
N PRO A 243 -6.74 21.21 -15.41
CA PRO A 243 -7.10 22.22 -14.42
C PRO A 243 -7.86 21.65 -13.21
N SER A 244 -8.10 22.51 -12.23
CA SER A 244 -8.96 22.17 -11.10
C SER A 244 -10.40 21.90 -11.57
N GLY A 245 -11.00 20.81 -11.08
CA GLY A 245 -12.32 20.36 -11.53
C GLY A 245 -12.37 19.60 -12.87
N ALA A 246 -11.22 19.29 -13.50
CA ALA A 246 -11.16 18.50 -14.74
C ALA A 246 -11.45 16.99 -14.59
N GLY A 247 -11.87 16.51 -13.41
CA GLY A 247 -12.19 15.10 -13.18
C GLY A 247 -11.00 14.16 -13.03
N LYS A 248 -9.77 14.66 -12.80
CA LYS A 248 -8.52 13.87 -12.67
C LYS A 248 -8.65 12.68 -11.69
N THR A 249 -8.97 12.95 -10.42
CA THR A 249 -9.24 11.92 -9.39
C THR A 249 -10.43 11.02 -9.73
N THR A 250 -11.46 11.57 -10.40
CA THR A 250 -12.62 10.80 -10.87
C THR A 250 -12.20 9.78 -11.93
N PHE A 251 -11.31 10.15 -12.85
CA PHE A 251 -10.75 9.27 -13.88
C PHE A 251 -9.93 8.14 -13.27
N LEU A 252 -9.02 8.42 -12.33
CA LEU A 252 -8.30 7.36 -11.62
C LEU A 252 -9.23 6.45 -10.82
N SER A 253 -10.24 7.02 -10.15
CA SER A 253 -11.25 6.26 -9.40
C SER A 253 -12.09 5.37 -10.32
N ALA A 254 -12.39 5.84 -11.54
CA ALA A 254 -13.15 5.11 -12.55
C ALA A 254 -12.38 3.89 -13.05
N LEU A 255 -11.13 4.12 -13.48
CA LEU A 255 -10.23 3.04 -13.87
C LEU A 255 -10.12 2.00 -12.74
N ALA A 256 -9.86 2.45 -11.51
CA ALA A 256 -9.75 1.56 -10.35
C ALA A 256 -11.06 0.84 -9.94
N GLY A 257 -12.20 1.13 -10.58
CA GLY A 257 -13.50 0.55 -10.22
C GLY A 257 -14.00 0.99 -8.84
N LYS A 258 -13.66 2.22 -8.42
CA LYS A 258 -13.96 2.80 -7.10
C LYS A 258 -14.97 3.94 -7.13
N VAL A 259 -15.62 4.18 -8.27
CA VAL A 259 -16.66 5.22 -8.40
C VAL A 259 -17.97 4.71 -7.78
N THR A 260 -18.53 5.50 -6.89
CA THR A 260 -19.73 5.18 -6.10
C THR A 260 -20.75 6.30 -6.25
N GLY A 261 -22.05 6.00 -6.43
CA GLY A 261 -23.06 7.05 -6.61
C GLY A 261 -23.08 7.73 -7.99
N CYS A 262 -22.41 7.16 -8.98
CA CYS A 262 -22.47 7.62 -10.36
C CYS A 262 -22.96 6.48 -11.26
N THR A 263 -23.59 6.80 -12.38
CA THR A 263 -23.72 5.86 -13.50
C THR A 263 -22.44 5.94 -14.34
N MET A 264 -21.88 4.78 -14.67
CA MET A 264 -20.73 4.66 -15.56
C MET A 264 -21.21 3.99 -16.86
N THR A 265 -20.92 4.62 -17.99
CA THR A 265 -21.16 4.10 -19.34
C THR A 265 -19.86 4.07 -20.13
N GLY A 266 -19.81 3.28 -21.20
CA GLY A 266 -18.57 2.93 -21.90
C GLY A 266 -17.98 1.60 -21.40
N LEU A 267 -16.79 1.25 -21.91
CA LEU A 267 -16.12 -0.02 -21.65
C LEU A 267 -14.69 0.19 -21.13
N ILE A 268 -14.33 -0.54 -20.09
CA ILE A 268 -12.94 -0.72 -19.66
C ILE A 268 -12.53 -2.13 -20.05
N LEU A 269 -11.41 -2.28 -20.76
CA LEU A 269 -10.87 -3.57 -21.17
C LEU A 269 -9.44 -3.75 -20.66
N ILE A 270 -9.21 -4.86 -19.97
CA ILE A 270 -7.91 -5.29 -19.43
C ILE A 270 -7.33 -6.31 -20.40
N ASN A 271 -6.14 -6.06 -20.95
CA ASN A 271 -5.51 -6.93 -21.96
C ASN A 271 -6.48 -7.32 -23.12
N GLY A 272 -7.32 -6.37 -23.54
CA GLY A 272 -8.32 -6.55 -24.60
C GLY A 272 -9.64 -7.21 -24.19
N LYS A 273 -9.81 -7.66 -22.94
CA LYS A 273 -11.05 -8.29 -22.44
C LYS A 273 -11.88 -7.34 -21.58
N VAL A 274 -13.20 -7.36 -21.72
CA VAL A 274 -14.12 -6.58 -20.89
C VAL A 274 -14.20 -7.19 -19.49
N GLU A 275 -13.29 -6.78 -18.61
CA GLU A 275 -13.13 -7.30 -17.25
C GLU A 275 -12.95 -6.13 -16.27
N SER A 276 -13.49 -6.26 -15.06
CA SER A 276 -13.38 -5.21 -14.04
C SER A 276 -12.03 -5.25 -13.32
N LEU A 277 -11.44 -4.09 -13.04
CA LEU A 277 -10.18 -4.01 -12.28
C LEU A 277 -10.31 -4.60 -10.85
N HIS A 278 -11.54 -4.73 -10.31
CA HIS A 278 -11.79 -5.42 -9.04
C HIS A 278 -11.33 -6.89 -9.05
N SER A 279 -11.43 -7.57 -10.20
CA SER A 279 -10.98 -8.97 -10.38
C SER A 279 -9.45 -9.14 -10.25
N TYR A 280 -8.70 -8.03 -10.28
CA TYR A 280 -7.23 -8.00 -10.25
C TYR A 280 -6.67 -7.30 -8.99
N LYS A 281 -7.51 -7.04 -7.99
CA LYS A 281 -7.22 -6.31 -6.74
C LYS A 281 -5.95 -6.75 -5.96
N LYS A 282 -5.47 -7.98 -6.15
CA LYS A 282 -4.24 -8.51 -5.54
C LYS A 282 -2.93 -8.12 -6.24
N ILE A 283 -3.01 -7.56 -7.46
CA ILE A 283 -1.87 -7.14 -8.28
C ILE A 283 -1.98 -5.68 -8.76
N ILE A 284 -3.03 -4.96 -8.34
CA ILE A 284 -3.23 -3.54 -8.63
C ILE A 284 -3.02 -2.71 -7.35
N GLY A 285 -2.06 -1.79 -7.39
CA GLY A 285 -1.80 -0.83 -6.33
C GLY A 285 -2.60 0.45 -6.56
N PHE A 286 -3.15 1.03 -5.49
CA PHE A 286 -3.81 2.33 -5.56
C PHE A 286 -3.37 3.19 -4.37
N VAL A 287 -2.65 4.27 -4.65
CA VAL A 287 -2.24 5.28 -3.67
C VAL A 287 -3.27 6.41 -3.70
N PRO A 288 -4.08 6.60 -2.64
CA PRO A 288 -4.99 7.75 -2.55
C PRO A 288 -4.23 9.06 -2.31
N GLN A 289 -4.91 10.19 -2.58
CA GLN A 289 -4.39 11.54 -2.32
C GLN A 289 -4.00 11.70 -0.84
N ASP A 290 -4.85 11.22 0.08
CA ASP A 290 -4.62 11.24 1.53
C ASP A 290 -3.53 10.24 2.01
N ASP A 291 -2.71 10.68 2.95
CA ASP A 291 -1.63 9.91 3.56
C ASP A 291 -2.10 8.93 4.66
N ILE A 292 -2.92 7.95 4.26
CA ILE A 292 -3.51 6.96 5.16
C ILE A 292 -2.46 5.89 5.57
N VAL A 293 -1.68 6.16 6.62
CA VAL A 293 -0.60 5.30 7.16
C VAL A 293 -0.75 5.13 8.68
N HIS A 294 -0.35 3.98 9.26
CA HIS A 294 -0.38 3.77 10.72
C HIS A 294 0.68 4.63 11.42
N GLY A 295 0.25 5.73 12.06
CA GLY A 295 1.12 6.65 12.78
C GLY A 295 1.84 6.04 14.00
N ASN A 296 1.24 5.06 14.66
CA ASN A 296 1.82 4.38 15.84
C ASN A 296 2.85 3.28 15.48
N LEU A 297 3.11 3.08 14.19
CA LEU A 297 4.08 2.12 13.66
C LEU A 297 5.29 2.82 13.03
N THR A 298 6.42 2.12 12.95
CA THR A 298 7.59 2.62 12.21
C THR A 298 7.39 2.50 10.70
N VAL A 299 8.25 3.16 9.93
CA VAL A 299 8.27 3.04 8.46
C VAL A 299 8.46 1.58 8.04
N GLU A 300 9.47 0.90 8.59
CA GLU A 300 9.74 -0.52 8.32
C GLU A 300 8.54 -1.41 8.69
N GLU A 301 7.87 -1.16 9.82
CA GLU A 301 6.73 -1.98 10.27
C GLU A 301 5.49 -1.85 9.37
N ASN A 302 5.19 -0.65 8.87
CA ASN A 302 4.11 -0.41 7.92
C ASN A 302 4.33 -1.21 6.62
N LEU A 303 5.56 -1.12 6.07
CA LEU A 303 5.93 -1.81 4.85
C LEU A 303 5.92 -3.34 5.05
N TRP A 304 6.51 -3.85 6.13
CA TRP A 304 6.46 -5.28 6.47
C TRP A 304 5.05 -5.83 6.66
N PHE A 305 4.14 -5.03 7.21
CA PHE A 305 2.76 -5.45 7.37
C PHE A 305 2.09 -5.64 5.99
N SER A 306 2.23 -4.66 5.08
CA SER A 306 1.74 -4.79 3.71
C SER A 306 2.36 -6.00 2.99
N ALA A 307 3.69 -6.16 3.09
CA ALA A 307 4.44 -7.29 2.52
C ALA A 307 3.86 -8.64 2.96
N ARG A 308 3.70 -8.84 4.27
CA ARG A 308 3.25 -10.11 4.85
C ARG A 308 1.80 -10.47 4.50
N CYS A 309 0.97 -9.49 4.18
CA CYS A 309 -0.43 -9.71 3.83
C CYS A 309 -0.70 -9.81 2.32
N ARG A 310 0.15 -9.22 1.46
CA ARG A 310 -0.09 -9.08 0.01
C ARG A 310 0.90 -9.81 -0.90
N LEU A 311 2.15 -10.04 -0.48
CA LEU A 311 3.10 -10.85 -1.25
C LEU A 311 2.63 -12.31 -1.32
N SER A 312 3.14 -13.05 -2.31
CA SER A 312 2.76 -14.47 -2.52
C SER A 312 2.93 -15.29 -1.23
N ALA A 313 1.98 -16.17 -0.94
CA ALA A 313 2.01 -17.06 0.21
C ALA A 313 3.23 -18.00 0.19
N ASP A 314 3.71 -18.35 -1.00
CA ASP A 314 4.73 -19.37 -1.25
C ASP A 314 6.15 -18.81 -1.32
N MET A 315 6.28 -17.51 -1.62
CA MET A 315 7.56 -16.78 -1.61
C MET A 315 8.26 -16.94 -0.24
N SER A 316 9.56 -17.16 -0.25
CA SER A 316 10.30 -17.49 0.96
C SER A 316 10.45 -16.28 1.90
N LYS A 317 10.89 -16.52 3.14
CA LYS A 317 11.15 -15.44 4.10
C LYS A 317 12.27 -14.49 3.65
N PRO A 318 13.46 -14.95 3.19
CA PRO A 318 14.50 -14.03 2.74
C PRO A 318 14.07 -13.18 1.54
N ASP A 319 13.40 -13.74 0.53
CA ASP A 319 12.93 -12.98 -0.63
C ASP A 319 11.98 -11.83 -0.22
N LYS A 320 11.08 -12.10 0.74
CA LYS A 320 10.20 -11.07 1.34
C LYS A 320 10.98 -9.96 2.04
N VAL A 321 12.16 -10.23 2.61
CA VAL A 321 13.05 -9.17 3.13
C VAL A 321 13.62 -8.35 1.98
N LEU A 322 14.12 -9.00 0.92
CA LEU A 322 14.74 -8.33 -0.23
C LEU A 322 13.75 -7.39 -0.93
N VAL A 323 12.48 -7.79 -1.11
CA VAL A 323 11.43 -6.93 -1.67
C VAL A 323 11.17 -5.69 -0.81
N VAL A 324 11.00 -5.85 0.51
CA VAL A 324 10.76 -4.72 1.42
C VAL A 324 11.93 -3.74 1.40
N GLU A 325 13.16 -4.25 1.40
CA GLU A 325 14.37 -3.43 1.43
C GLU A 325 14.64 -2.73 0.09
N ARG A 326 14.39 -3.40 -1.04
CA ARG A 326 14.42 -2.80 -2.39
C ARG A 326 13.54 -1.55 -2.45
N VAL A 327 12.35 -1.60 -1.84
CA VAL A 327 11.43 -0.45 -1.80
C VAL A 327 11.87 0.63 -0.81
N ILE A 328 12.36 0.26 0.38
CA ILE A 328 12.92 1.24 1.35
C ILE A 328 14.11 2.00 0.74
N GLU A 329 14.98 1.30 0.02
CA GLU A 329 16.13 1.90 -0.68
C GLU A 329 15.69 2.77 -1.87
N SER A 330 14.86 2.23 -2.77
CA SER A 330 14.44 2.95 -3.99
C SER A 330 13.67 4.24 -3.67
N LEU A 331 12.90 4.27 -2.58
CA LEU A 331 12.21 5.46 -2.11
C LEU A 331 13.08 6.38 -1.22
N GLY A 332 14.32 6.03 -0.93
CA GLY A 332 15.21 6.81 -0.06
C GLY A 332 14.69 6.94 1.38
N LEU A 333 14.11 5.86 1.93
CA LEU A 333 13.53 5.79 3.27
C LEU A 333 14.48 5.17 4.31
N GLN A 334 15.66 4.68 3.90
CA GLN A 334 16.68 4.12 4.80
C GLN A 334 16.98 4.95 6.07
N PRO A 335 17.17 6.30 6.04
CA PRO A 335 17.49 7.06 7.26
C PRO A 335 16.33 7.19 8.25
N VAL A 336 15.09 6.87 7.85
CA VAL A 336 13.88 6.97 8.71
C VAL A 336 13.19 5.62 8.90
N ARG A 337 13.84 4.51 8.56
CA ARG A 337 13.26 3.15 8.57
C ARG A 337 12.69 2.74 9.94
N ASP A 338 13.43 3.05 11.01
CA ASP A 338 13.09 2.71 12.39
C ASP A 338 12.34 3.86 13.10
N SER A 339 12.16 5.00 12.42
CA SER A 339 11.39 6.12 12.94
C SER A 339 9.89 5.83 12.93
N ILE A 340 9.21 6.23 14.00
CA ILE A 340 7.75 6.19 14.10
C ILE A 340 7.15 7.21 13.11
N VAL A 341 6.15 6.80 12.32
CA VAL A 341 5.51 7.67 11.31
C VAL A 341 4.88 8.91 11.94
N GLY A 342 4.25 8.74 13.10
CA GLY A 342 3.62 9.83 13.86
C GLY A 342 2.15 10.04 13.51
N THR A 343 1.42 10.65 14.44
CA THR A 343 0.02 11.09 14.30
C THR A 343 -0.03 12.62 14.28
N VAL A 344 -1.23 13.20 14.19
CA VAL A 344 -1.40 14.67 14.32
C VAL A 344 -0.97 15.13 15.73
N GLU A 345 -1.26 14.33 16.76
CA GLU A 345 -0.92 14.60 18.16
C GLU A 345 0.57 14.33 18.47
N LYS A 346 1.14 13.28 17.86
CA LYS A 346 2.52 12.85 18.12
C LYS A 346 3.39 12.98 16.87
N ARG A 347 4.22 14.03 16.86
CA ARG A 347 5.22 14.29 15.80
C ARG A 347 6.06 13.04 15.48
N GLY A 348 6.22 12.78 14.19
CA GLY A 348 7.04 11.70 13.63
C GLY A 348 7.84 12.18 12.41
N ILE A 349 7.77 11.43 11.31
CA ILE A 349 8.49 11.73 10.06
C ILE A 349 7.89 12.94 9.31
N SER A 350 8.62 13.48 8.34
CA SER A 350 8.14 14.63 7.53
C SER A 350 6.98 14.24 6.60
N GLY A 351 6.20 15.23 6.15
CA GLY A 351 5.09 15.02 5.20
C GLY A 351 5.53 14.30 3.91
N GLY A 352 6.59 14.79 3.25
CA GLY A 352 7.14 14.14 2.06
C GLY A 352 7.76 12.76 2.33
N GLN A 353 8.25 12.47 3.54
CA GLN A 353 8.64 11.11 3.92
C GLN A 353 7.40 10.22 4.04
N ARG A 354 6.36 10.68 4.73
CA ARG A 354 5.07 9.96 4.88
C ARG A 354 4.39 9.69 3.53
N LYS A 355 4.41 10.65 2.59
CA LYS A 355 3.93 10.46 1.22
C LYS A 355 4.70 9.35 0.49
N ARG A 356 6.03 9.28 0.65
CA ARG A 356 6.84 8.15 0.13
C ARG A 356 6.51 6.82 0.82
N VAL A 357 6.27 6.79 2.13
CA VAL A 357 5.79 5.58 2.84
C VAL A 357 4.42 5.13 2.32
N ASN A 358 3.50 6.07 2.08
CA ASN A 358 2.17 5.84 1.50
C ASN A 358 2.26 5.13 0.13
N VAL A 359 3.18 5.58 -0.74
CA VAL A 359 3.49 4.90 -2.02
C VAL A 359 4.15 3.53 -1.79
N GLY A 360 5.11 3.45 -0.88
CA GLY A 360 5.83 2.21 -0.55
C GLY A 360 4.93 1.07 -0.09
N ILE A 361 3.85 1.36 0.64
CA ILE A 361 2.84 0.37 1.08
C ILE A 361 2.18 -0.35 -0.12
N GLU A 362 2.03 0.33 -1.26
CA GLU A 362 1.52 -0.27 -2.50
C GLU A 362 2.64 -0.91 -3.34
N MET A 363 3.83 -0.30 -3.42
CA MET A 363 4.98 -0.86 -4.16
C MET A 363 5.47 -2.19 -3.59
N VAL A 364 5.51 -2.34 -2.26
CA VAL A 364 6.01 -3.54 -1.56
C VAL A 364 5.24 -4.81 -1.89
N MET A 365 4.04 -4.71 -2.46
CA MET A 365 3.31 -5.88 -2.94
C MET A 365 3.65 -6.27 -4.39
N GLU A 366 4.65 -5.70 -5.04
CA GLU A 366 4.99 -5.96 -6.46
C GLU A 366 3.77 -5.83 -7.39
N PRO A 367 3.20 -4.61 -7.54
CA PRO A 367 2.08 -4.36 -8.44
C PRO A 367 2.47 -4.63 -9.90
N SER A 368 1.48 -5.03 -10.69
CA SER A 368 1.53 -5.02 -12.17
C SER A 368 0.96 -3.72 -12.74
N LEU A 369 0.03 -3.09 -12.03
CA LEU A 369 -0.51 -1.76 -12.32
C LEU A 369 -0.49 -0.96 -11.02
N LEU A 370 0.07 0.24 -11.06
CA LEU A 370 0.13 1.16 -9.93
C LEU A 370 -0.52 2.48 -10.31
N ILE A 371 -1.63 2.78 -9.65
CA ILE A 371 -2.38 4.04 -9.79
C ILE A 371 -2.03 4.94 -8.61
N LEU A 372 -1.62 6.18 -8.86
CA LEU A 372 -1.27 7.14 -7.80
C LEU A 372 -2.00 8.48 -7.97
N ASP A 373 -2.73 8.91 -6.94
CA ASP A 373 -3.40 10.21 -6.94
C ASP A 373 -2.52 11.25 -6.22
N GLU A 374 -2.06 12.25 -6.98
CA GLU A 374 -1.14 13.32 -6.56
C GLU A 374 0.05 12.85 -5.69
N PRO A 375 0.89 11.89 -6.15
CA PRO A 375 1.99 11.35 -5.34
C PRO A 375 3.10 12.36 -5.05
N THR A 376 3.17 13.46 -5.80
CA THR A 376 4.17 14.53 -5.67
C THR A 376 3.69 15.75 -4.88
N SER A 377 2.41 15.80 -4.49
CA SER A 377 1.88 16.91 -3.70
C SER A 377 2.53 16.95 -2.30
N GLY A 378 2.98 18.13 -1.87
CA GLY A 378 3.68 18.32 -0.59
C GLY A 378 5.13 17.82 -0.55
N LEU A 379 5.73 17.48 -1.70
CA LEU A 379 7.14 17.12 -1.82
C LEU A 379 7.95 18.24 -2.47
N ASP A 380 9.21 18.38 -2.05
CA ASP A 380 10.18 19.22 -2.74
C ASP A 380 10.58 18.61 -4.11
N SER A 381 11.17 19.44 -4.99
CA SER A 381 11.54 19.03 -6.35
C SER A 381 12.55 17.87 -6.39
N ALA A 382 13.46 17.77 -5.41
CA ALA A 382 14.45 16.70 -5.36
C ALA A 382 13.82 15.39 -4.90
N SER A 383 12.99 15.40 -3.85
CA SER A 383 12.23 14.22 -3.41
C SER A 383 11.22 13.75 -4.46
N SER A 384 10.56 14.66 -5.18
CA SER A 384 9.66 14.33 -6.30
C SER A 384 10.42 13.65 -7.45
N THR A 385 11.61 14.17 -7.79
CA THR A 385 12.49 13.54 -8.80
C THR A 385 12.96 12.15 -8.35
N LEU A 386 13.30 11.97 -7.07
CA LEU A 386 13.68 10.67 -6.51
C LEU A 386 12.53 9.66 -6.58
N LEU A 387 11.32 10.08 -6.19
CA LEU A 387 10.11 9.26 -6.28
C LEU A 387 9.83 8.83 -7.72
N LEU A 388 9.92 9.75 -8.69
CA LEU A 388 9.69 9.41 -10.09
C LEU A 388 10.80 8.51 -10.68
N LYS A 389 12.06 8.63 -10.21
CA LYS A 389 13.12 7.66 -10.56
C LYS A 389 12.80 6.25 -10.03
N ALA A 390 12.29 6.14 -8.80
CA ALA A 390 11.88 4.85 -8.22
C ALA A 390 10.72 4.23 -9.01
N LEU A 391 9.69 5.01 -9.33
CA LEU A 391 8.55 4.56 -10.14
C LEU A 391 9.00 4.17 -11.57
N ARG A 392 9.90 4.95 -12.20
CA ARG A 392 10.45 4.60 -13.52
C ARG A 392 11.26 3.30 -13.49
N ARG A 393 11.94 2.96 -12.37
CA ARG A 393 12.60 1.65 -12.20
C ARG A 393 11.57 0.51 -12.19
N GLU A 394 10.48 0.63 -11.44
CA GLU A 394 9.39 -0.35 -11.46
C GLU A 394 8.75 -0.47 -12.85
N ALA A 395 8.58 0.64 -13.58
CA ALA A 395 8.07 0.59 -14.95
C ALA A 395 9.01 -0.20 -15.88
N LEU A 396 10.33 -0.08 -15.74
CA LEU A 396 11.28 -0.90 -16.50
C LEU A 396 11.19 -2.41 -16.17
N GLU A 397 10.69 -2.78 -14.98
CA GLU A 397 10.35 -4.16 -14.61
C GLU A 397 8.98 -4.63 -15.17
N GLY A 398 8.35 -3.83 -16.05
CA GLY A 398 7.10 -4.15 -16.75
C GLY A 398 5.82 -3.62 -16.08
N VAL A 399 5.95 -2.85 -14.99
CA VAL A 399 4.79 -2.27 -14.28
C VAL A 399 4.14 -1.17 -15.12
N ASN A 400 2.81 -1.18 -15.20
CA ASN A 400 2.02 -0.08 -15.74
C ASN A 400 1.84 0.99 -14.64
N ILE A 401 2.25 2.24 -14.87
CA ILE A 401 2.15 3.30 -13.86
C ILE A 401 1.35 4.48 -14.40
N CYS A 402 0.24 4.79 -13.73
CA CYS A 402 -0.60 5.95 -14.02
C CYS A 402 -0.66 6.85 -12.79
N MET A 403 -0.32 8.13 -12.92
CA MET A 403 -0.40 9.06 -11.81
C MET A 403 -1.02 10.41 -12.18
N VAL A 404 -1.82 10.97 -11.28
CA VAL A 404 -2.27 12.37 -11.38
C VAL A 404 -1.16 13.28 -10.85
N VAL A 405 -0.84 14.33 -11.60
CA VAL A 405 0.20 15.31 -11.22
C VAL A 405 -0.37 16.72 -11.30
N HIS A 406 -0.08 17.52 -10.28
CA HIS A 406 -0.41 18.94 -10.24
C HIS A 406 0.88 19.75 -10.46
N GLN A 407 0.92 20.61 -11.49
CA GLN A 407 2.00 21.57 -11.78
C GLN A 407 3.43 20.97 -11.63
N PRO A 408 3.83 20.02 -12.50
CA PRO A 408 5.17 19.43 -12.45
C PRO A 408 6.25 20.42 -12.91
N SER A 409 7.44 20.35 -12.31
CA SER A 409 8.61 21.01 -12.89
C SER A 409 8.93 20.44 -14.28
N TYR A 410 9.51 21.25 -15.17
CA TYR A 410 9.93 20.84 -16.51
C TYR A 410 10.82 19.58 -16.52
N SER A 411 11.70 19.45 -15.52
CA SER A 411 12.55 18.26 -15.30
C SER A 411 11.73 17.00 -15.01
N LEU A 412 10.64 17.12 -14.25
CA LEU A 412 9.74 16.03 -13.91
C LEU A 412 8.84 15.67 -15.09
N TYR A 413 8.32 16.67 -15.80
CA TYR A 413 7.53 16.49 -17.03
C TYR A 413 8.27 15.65 -18.08
N LYS A 414 9.55 15.95 -18.33
CA LYS A 414 10.42 15.21 -19.27
C LYS A 414 10.69 13.75 -18.89
N MET A 415 10.38 13.32 -17.67
CA MET A 415 10.59 11.95 -17.21
C MET A 415 9.38 11.02 -17.44
N PHE A 416 8.22 11.56 -17.80
CA PHE A 416 7.05 10.77 -18.17
C PHE A 416 7.16 10.25 -19.61
N ASP A 417 6.55 9.10 -19.87
CA ASP A 417 6.54 8.51 -21.21
C ASP A 417 5.26 8.90 -21.97
N ASP A 418 4.12 8.97 -21.28
CA ASP A 418 2.81 9.41 -21.80
C ASP A 418 2.20 10.55 -21.00
N PHE A 419 1.36 11.34 -21.68
CA PHE A 419 0.64 12.48 -21.15
C PHE A 419 -0.85 12.34 -21.47
N ILE A 420 -1.70 12.49 -20.44
CA ILE A 420 -3.17 12.53 -20.53
C ILE A 420 -3.59 13.90 -20.02
N LEU A 421 -4.10 14.75 -20.92
CA LEU A 421 -4.61 16.07 -20.58
C LEU A 421 -6.14 16.07 -20.61
N LEU A 422 -6.77 16.43 -19.48
CA LEU A 422 -8.22 16.54 -19.33
C LEU A 422 -8.63 18.01 -19.20
N ALA A 423 -9.75 18.40 -19.82
CA ALA A 423 -10.38 19.70 -19.65
C ALA A 423 -11.46 19.70 -18.55
N LYS A 424 -11.94 20.89 -18.16
CA LYS A 424 -13.14 21.05 -17.33
C LYS A 424 -14.33 20.31 -17.98
N GLY A 425 -15.11 19.58 -17.17
CA GLY A 425 -16.14 18.65 -17.68
C GLY A 425 -15.63 17.23 -17.97
N GLY A 426 -14.32 16.97 -17.82
CA GLY A 426 -13.76 15.62 -17.87
C GLY A 426 -13.70 15.03 -19.27
N ILE A 427 -13.30 15.85 -20.23
CA ILE A 427 -13.13 15.50 -21.66
C ILE A 427 -11.64 15.51 -21.98
N THR A 428 -11.17 14.56 -22.79
CA THR A 428 -9.75 14.47 -23.19
C THR A 428 -9.37 15.51 -24.24
N VAL A 429 -8.27 16.22 -24.00
CA VAL A 429 -7.66 17.21 -24.91
C VAL A 429 -6.44 16.65 -25.64
N TYR A 430 -5.71 15.76 -24.96
CA TYR A 430 -4.58 15.03 -25.53
C TYR A 430 -4.40 13.71 -24.78
N HIS A 431 -4.05 12.66 -25.50
CA HIS A 431 -3.59 11.40 -24.93
C HIS A 431 -2.54 10.75 -25.84
N GLY A 432 -1.29 10.66 -25.37
CA GLY A 432 -0.21 10.04 -26.12
C GLY A 432 1.18 10.33 -25.56
N PRO A 433 2.26 10.04 -26.30
CA PRO A 433 3.63 10.21 -25.82
C PRO A 433 3.97 11.68 -25.53
N VAL A 434 4.73 11.94 -24.45
CA VAL A 434 5.16 13.30 -24.06
C VAL A 434 5.88 14.05 -25.20
N LYS A 435 6.72 13.33 -25.96
CA LYS A 435 7.50 13.90 -27.07
C LYS A 435 6.66 14.48 -28.23
N LYS A 436 5.40 14.07 -28.37
CA LYS A 436 4.49 14.50 -29.44
C LYS A 436 3.50 15.58 -29.00
N VAL A 437 3.52 15.97 -27.73
CA VAL A 437 2.61 16.98 -27.16
C VAL A 437 2.82 18.33 -27.86
N GLU A 438 4.07 18.79 -27.91
CA GLU A 438 4.44 20.08 -28.51
C GLU A 438 4.16 20.10 -30.03
N GLU A 439 4.40 18.98 -30.73
CA GLU A 439 4.09 18.79 -32.16
C GLU A 439 2.58 18.89 -32.44
N TYR A 440 1.74 18.23 -31.62
CA TYR A 440 0.28 18.30 -31.73
C TYR A 440 -0.26 19.72 -31.49
N PHE A 441 0.18 20.39 -30.42
CA PHE A 441 -0.29 21.74 -30.11
C PHE A 441 0.22 22.78 -31.12
N ALA A 442 1.45 22.65 -31.63
CA ALA A 442 1.96 23.47 -32.73
C ALA A 442 1.12 23.28 -34.00
N GLY A 443 0.69 22.06 -34.32
CA GLY A 443 -0.25 21.78 -35.41
C GLY A 443 -1.63 22.42 -35.26
N LEU A 444 -2.02 22.83 -34.04
CA LEU A 444 -3.22 23.62 -33.77
C LEU A 444 -2.97 25.14 -33.75
N GLY A 445 -1.74 25.60 -34.01
CA GLY A 445 -1.32 27.01 -33.91
C GLY A 445 -1.01 27.46 -32.48
N ILE A 446 -0.83 26.54 -31.53
CA ILE A 446 -0.50 26.80 -30.13
C ILE A 446 1.00 26.53 -29.91
N HIS A 447 1.80 27.59 -29.96
CA HIS A 447 3.23 27.54 -29.66
C HIS A 447 3.50 27.94 -28.21
N VAL A 448 4.24 27.09 -27.48
CA VAL A 448 4.69 27.40 -26.12
C VAL A 448 5.78 28.47 -26.19
N PRO A 449 5.67 29.59 -25.47
CA PRO A 449 6.71 30.62 -25.45
C PRO A 449 8.02 30.11 -24.85
N GLU A 450 9.15 30.68 -25.27
CA GLU A 450 10.45 30.37 -24.66
C GLU A 450 10.43 30.63 -23.15
N ARG A 451 11.10 29.76 -22.39
CA ARG A 451 11.22 29.79 -20.92
C ARG A 451 9.92 29.54 -20.14
N VAL A 452 8.80 29.26 -20.80
CA VAL A 452 7.56 28.79 -20.16
C VAL A 452 7.55 27.25 -20.08
N ASN A 453 7.03 26.70 -18.98
CA ASN A 453 6.88 25.26 -18.80
C ASN A 453 5.67 24.76 -19.62
N PRO A 454 5.82 23.82 -20.60
CA PRO A 454 4.72 23.41 -21.47
C PRO A 454 3.44 22.93 -20.74
N PRO A 455 3.50 22.07 -19.70
CA PRO A 455 2.30 21.61 -19.00
C PRO A 455 1.49 22.74 -18.36
N ASP A 456 2.18 23.72 -17.76
CA ASP A 456 1.53 24.85 -17.11
C ASP A 456 0.84 25.74 -18.18
N HIS A 457 1.53 26.01 -19.30
CA HIS A 457 0.95 26.75 -20.42
C HIS A 457 -0.32 26.09 -21.00
N TYR A 458 -0.33 24.75 -21.15
CA TYR A 458 -1.53 24.05 -21.60
C TYR A 458 -2.66 24.08 -20.57
N ILE A 459 -2.35 24.10 -19.27
CA ILE A 459 -3.36 24.26 -18.21
C ILE A 459 -3.91 25.69 -18.22
N ASP A 460 -3.07 26.72 -18.34
CA ASP A 460 -3.48 28.12 -18.40
C ASP A 460 -4.42 28.42 -19.58
N ILE A 461 -4.20 27.76 -20.72
CA ILE A 461 -5.11 27.80 -21.88
C ILE A 461 -6.46 27.14 -21.55
N LEU A 462 -6.45 25.98 -20.89
CA LEU A 462 -7.67 25.26 -20.48
C LEU A 462 -8.41 25.90 -19.31
N GLU A 463 -7.77 26.82 -18.57
CA GLU A 463 -8.45 27.68 -17.60
C GLU A 463 -8.99 28.97 -18.20
N GLY A 464 -8.58 29.32 -19.43
CA GLY A 464 -8.96 30.55 -20.13
C GLY A 464 -8.13 31.78 -19.74
N ILE A 465 -7.04 31.58 -18.99
CA ILE A 465 -6.11 32.62 -18.55
C ILE A 465 -5.29 33.13 -19.74
N VAL A 466 -4.75 32.19 -20.53
CA VAL A 466 -4.01 32.47 -21.76
C VAL A 466 -4.92 32.15 -22.95
N ARG A 467 -5.18 33.13 -23.80
CA ARG A 467 -5.89 32.93 -25.06
C ARG A 467 -4.88 32.72 -26.18
N PRO A 468 -4.94 31.64 -26.97
CA PRO A 468 -4.11 31.51 -28.16
C PRO A 468 -4.48 32.59 -29.18
N ASN A 469 -3.56 32.91 -30.09
CA ASN A 469 -3.63 34.06 -30.98
C ASN A 469 -4.98 34.14 -31.72
N ALA A 470 -5.61 35.34 -31.71
CA ALA A 470 -6.96 35.55 -32.24
C ALA A 470 -7.14 35.17 -33.73
N SER A 471 -6.05 35.08 -34.49
CA SER A 471 -6.03 34.68 -35.90
C SER A 471 -6.32 33.19 -36.17
N THR A 472 -6.27 32.30 -35.17
CA THR A 472 -6.41 30.84 -35.37
C THR A 472 -7.78 30.27 -34.97
N GLY A 473 -8.69 31.10 -34.42
CA GLY A 473 -10.05 30.69 -34.05
C GLY A 473 -10.11 29.55 -33.00
N VAL A 474 -9.04 29.34 -32.22
CA VAL A 474 -8.98 28.25 -31.23
C VAL A 474 -9.48 28.75 -29.88
N THR A 475 -10.67 28.31 -29.49
CA THR A 475 -11.21 28.51 -28.14
C THR A 475 -10.82 27.33 -27.26
N ASP A 476 -10.62 27.56 -25.95
CA ASP A 476 -10.37 26.53 -24.92
C ASP A 476 -11.40 25.39 -24.99
N LYS A 477 -12.67 25.74 -25.19
CA LYS A 477 -13.80 24.81 -25.35
C LYS A 477 -13.73 23.94 -26.61
N ASN A 478 -12.99 24.36 -27.64
CA ASN A 478 -12.89 23.65 -28.91
C ASN A 478 -11.77 22.60 -28.91
N LEU A 479 -10.80 22.70 -28.00
CA LEU A 479 -9.65 21.79 -27.92
C LEU A 479 -10.04 20.32 -27.69
N PRO A 480 -10.98 19.96 -26.80
CA PRO A 480 -11.41 18.56 -26.64
C PRO A 480 -12.09 18.02 -27.89
N VAL A 481 -12.93 18.83 -28.56
CA VAL A 481 -13.61 18.43 -29.80
C VAL A 481 -12.60 18.17 -30.92
N ARG A 482 -11.59 19.03 -31.08
CA ARG A 482 -10.52 18.84 -32.06
C ARG A 482 -9.72 17.55 -31.81
N TRP A 483 -9.48 17.18 -30.55
CA TRP A 483 -8.86 15.90 -30.21
C TRP A 483 -9.72 14.70 -30.63
N MET A 484 -11.03 14.78 -30.43
CA MET A 484 -11.95 13.73 -30.87
C MET A 484 -11.95 13.57 -32.39
N LEU A 485 -12.04 14.69 -33.14
CA LEU A 485 -11.98 14.69 -34.61
C LEU A 485 -10.63 14.17 -35.14
N HIS A 486 -9.50 14.59 -34.56
CA HIS A 486 -8.15 14.14 -34.95
C HIS A 486 -7.99 12.61 -34.87
N ASN A 487 -8.68 11.95 -33.94
CA ASN A 487 -8.59 10.51 -33.72
C ASN A 487 -9.81 9.73 -34.28
N GLY A 488 -10.76 10.41 -34.94
CA GLY A 488 -11.98 9.78 -35.48
C GLY A 488 -12.96 9.29 -34.41
N TYR A 489 -12.96 9.86 -33.20
CA TYR A 489 -13.89 9.51 -32.12
C TYR A 489 -15.27 10.17 -32.30
N PRO A 490 -16.37 9.50 -31.89
CA PRO A 490 -17.72 10.03 -32.05
C PRO A 490 -17.96 11.25 -31.14
N VAL A 491 -18.18 12.42 -31.74
CA VAL A 491 -18.44 13.68 -31.01
C VAL A 491 -19.92 13.74 -30.58
N PRO A 492 -20.25 13.93 -29.29
CA PRO A 492 -21.62 14.11 -28.81
C PRO A 492 -22.37 15.28 -29.47
N PRO A 493 -23.69 15.16 -29.76
CA PRO A 493 -24.42 16.11 -30.59
C PRO A 493 -24.57 17.52 -29.98
N ASP A 494 -24.66 17.63 -28.65
CA ASP A 494 -24.64 18.91 -27.93
C ASP A 494 -23.28 19.62 -28.03
N MET A 495 -22.19 18.87 -28.14
CA MET A 495 -20.86 19.44 -28.41
C MET A 495 -20.71 19.91 -29.86
N GLN A 496 -21.50 19.37 -30.80
CA GLN A 496 -21.56 19.84 -32.18
C GLN A 496 -22.29 21.19 -32.27
N GLN A 497 -23.38 21.36 -31.52
CA GLN A 497 -24.10 22.65 -31.41
C GLN A 497 -23.23 23.78 -30.85
N SER A 498 -22.28 23.49 -29.95
CA SER A 498 -21.28 24.48 -29.52
C SER A 498 -20.33 24.92 -30.65
N ILE A 499 -20.11 24.11 -31.69
CA ILE A 499 -19.31 24.51 -32.87
C ILE A 499 -20.11 25.47 -33.75
N GLU A 500 -21.38 25.14 -34.02
CA GLU A 500 -22.27 25.95 -34.86
C GLU A 500 -22.59 27.31 -34.23
N SER A 501 -22.87 27.34 -32.93
CA SER A 501 -23.10 28.59 -32.19
C SER A 501 -21.84 29.48 -32.16
N ILE A 502 -20.63 28.92 -31.99
CA ILE A 502 -19.38 29.69 -32.08
C ILE A 502 -19.11 30.18 -33.51
N ALA A 503 -19.43 29.40 -34.55
CA ALA A 503 -19.36 29.84 -35.94
C ALA A 503 -20.33 31.00 -36.23
N SER A 504 -21.52 31.00 -35.61
CA SER A 504 -22.50 32.09 -35.73
C SER A 504 -22.15 33.35 -34.90
N ALA A 505 -21.35 33.20 -33.84
CA ALA A 505 -20.93 34.28 -32.94
C ALA A 505 -19.87 35.23 -33.55
N SER A 506 -19.49 35.03 -34.82
CA SER A 506 -18.65 35.97 -35.58
C SER A 506 -19.43 37.17 -36.13
N LYS A 507 -20.73 37.30 -35.84
CA LYS A 507 -21.53 38.51 -36.06
C LYS A 507 -21.91 39.16 -34.72
N GLY A 508 -21.88 40.50 -34.69
CA GLY A 508 -21.99 41.31 -33.48
C GLY A 508 -23.32 41.20 -32.71
N PRO A 509 -23.39 41.80 -31.52
CA PRO A 509 -24.41 41.48 -30.53
C PRO A 509 -25.75 42.15 -30.84
N ASN A 510 -26.83 41.40 -30.67
CA ASN A 510 -28.15 41.94 -30.34
C ASN A 510 -28.69 41.14 -29.16
N GLY A 511 -29.09 41.85 -28.10
CA GLY A 511 -29.52 41.22 -26.85
C GLY A 511 -30.99 40.82 -26.88
N THR A 512 -31.33 39.80 -26.10
CA THR A 512 -32.61 39.69 -25.37
C THR A 512 -32.47 38.60 -24.33
N ASN A 513 -32.74 38.92 -23.06
CA ASN A 513 -32.78 37.93 -21.99
C ASN A 513 -34.14 37.22 -22.03
N PRO A 514 -34.21 35.88 -22.08
CA PRO A 514 -35.35 35.16 -21.53
C PRO A 514 -35.17 35.04 -20.02
N THR A 515 -36.09 35.63 -19.26
CA THR A 515 -36.24 35.37 -17.83
C THR A 515 -36.83 33.98 -17.63
N ASP A 516 -35.99 32.97 -17.43
CA ASP A 516 -36.44 31.63 -17.11
C ASP A 516 -36.61 31.49 -15.59
N GLY A 517 -37.85 31.26 -15.15
CA GLY A 517 -38.20 31.19 -13.74
C GLY A 517 -37.79 29.85 -13.13
N THR A 518 -36.58 29.76 -12.57
CA THR A 518 -36.20 28.62 -11.74
C THR A 518 -37.02 28.61 -10.45
N ALA A 519 -38.04 27.76 -10.40
CA ALA A 519 -38.69 27.40 -9.16
C ALA A 519 -37.65 26.78 -8.20
N GLU A 520 -37.54 27.32 -6.99
CA GLU A 520 -36.66 26.76 -5.97
C GLU A 520 -37.12 25.33 -5.63
N PRO A 521 -36.23 24.31 -5.65
CA PRO A 521 -36.56 23.00 -5.16
C PRO A 521 -36.82 23.08 -3.65
N SER A 522 -37.94 22.52 -3.19
CA SER A 522 -38.28 22.58 -1.77
C SER A 522 -37.24 21.83 -0.92
N LEU A 523 -36.89 22.41 0.24
CA LEU A 523 -35.90 21.87 1.19
C LEU A 523 -36.14 20.38 1.52
N ALA A 524 -37.41 19.98 1.65
CA ALA A 524 -37.79 18.58 1.89
C ALA A 524 -37.53 17.67 0.67
N GLY A 525 -37.65 18.19 -0.55
CA GLY A 525 -37.32 17.49 -1.79
C GLY A 525 -35.81 17.24 -1.92
N GLU A 526 -34.98 18.25 -1.62
CA GLU A 526 -33.53 18.09 -1.58
C GLU A 526 -33.11 17.06 -0.52
N LEU A 527 -33.65 17.17 0.71
CA LEU A 527 -33.33 16.27 1.80
C LEU A 527 -33.76 14.82 1.50
N TRP A 528 -34.91 14.62 0.83
CA TRP A 528 -35.34 13.29 0.39
C TRP A 528 -34.50 12.73 -0.78
N GLN A 529 -34.07 13.59 -1.72
CA GLN A 529 -33.11 13.19 -2.76
C GLN A 529 -31.75 12.82 -2.16
N ASP A 530 -31.25 13.57 -1.17
CA ASP A 530 -30.01 13.26 -0.47
C ASP A 530 -30.11 11.94 0.33
N VAL A 531 -31.25 11.68 0.99
CA VAL A 531 -31.49 10.39 1.65
C VAL A 531 -31.53 9.25 0.64
N LYS A 532 -32.26 9.41 -0.48
CA LYS A 532 -32.34 8.42 -1.55
C LYS A 532 -30.97 8.17 -2.19
N TYR A 533 -30.21 9.22 -2.50
CA TYR A 533 -28.83 9.15 -2.99
C TYR A 533 -27.93 8.42 -2.00
N ASN A 534 -27.99 8.75 -0.71
CA ASN A 534 -27.22 8.04 0.32
C ASN A 534 -27.61 6.56 0.45
N VAL A 535 -28.87 6.19 0.19
CA VAL A 535 -29.33 4.79 0.15
C VAL A 535 -28.88 4.07 -1.13
N GLU A 536 -28.91 4.74 -2.28
CA GLU A 536 -28.43 4.19 -3.56
C GLU A 536 -26.91 4.02 -3.58
N VAL A 537 -26.14 4.99 -3.08
CA VAL A 537 -24.68 4.87 -2.85
C VAL A 537 -24.38 3.68 -1.94
N LYS A 538 -25.14 3.49 -0.86
CA LYS A 538 -25.01 2.31 0.01
C LYS A 538 -25.35 1.03 -0.74
N ARG A 539 -26.38 1.01 -1.59
CA ARG A 539 -26.77 -0.16 -2.39
C ARG A 539 -25.70 -0.53 -3.42
N ASP A 540 -25.18 0.44 -4.17
CA ASP A 540 -24.07 0.26 -5.11
C ASP A 540 -22.84 -0.29 -4.37
N ASN A 541 -22.48 0.30 -3.21
CA ASN A 541 -21.38 -0.16 -2.37
C ASN A 541 -21.60 -1.60 -1.88
N ILE A 542 -22.80 -1.94 -1.42
CA ILE A 542 -23.14 -3.31 -0.99
C ILE A 542 -23.02 -4.26 -2.17
N GLN A 543 -23.57 -3.93 -3.34
CA GLN A 543 -23.50 -4.77 -4.54
C GLN A 543 -22.05 -4.98 -4.99
N HIS A 544 -21.24 -3.93 -5.11
CA HIS A 544 -19.82 -4.04 -5.47
C HIS A 544 -18.97 -4.78 -4.43
N ASN A 545 -19.35 -4.80 -3.14
CA ASN A 545 -18.63 -5.51 -2.09
C ASN A 545 -19.10 -6.97 -1.88
N PHE A 546 -20.37 -7.29 -2.16
CA PHE A 546 -20.92 -8.64 -2.01
C PHE A 546 -20.84 -9.48 -3.30
N LEU A 547 -20.86 -8.86 -4.47
CA LEU A 547 -20.52 -9.52 -5.73
C LEU A 547 -19.01 -9.83 -5.74
N LYS A 548 -18.67 -10.96 -5.13
CA LYS A 548 -17.34 -11.55 -5.06
C LYS A 548 -16.88 -11.89 -6.48
N SER A 549 -16.30 -10.90 -7.18
CA SER A 549 -15.74 -11.10 -8.51
C SER A 549 -14.74 -12.25 -8.46
N LYS A 550 -14.76 -13.12 -9.47
CA LYS A 550 -13.74 -14.18 -9.60
C LYS A 550 -12.38 -13.48 -9.68
N ASP A 551 -11.45 -13.94 -8.85
CA ASP A 551 -10.10 -13.39 -8.82
C ASP A 551 -9.32 -13.94 -10.01
N LEU A 552 -8.92 -13.05 -10.92
CA LEU A 552 -8.24 -13.37 -12.17
C LEU A 552 -6.73 -13.07 -12.09
N SER A 553 -6.24 -12.60 -10.93
CA SER A 553 -4.83 -12.25 -10.72
C SER A 553 -3.88 -13.45 -10.65
N ASN A 554 -4.41 -14.68 -10.55
CA ASN A 554 -3.68 -15.93 -10.27
C ASN A 554 -2.77 -15.89 -9.03
N ARG A 555 -2.89 -14.87 -8.16
CA ARG A 555 -1.99 -14.66 -7.03
C ARG A 555 -2.52 -15.31 -5.75
N ILE A 556 -1.78 -16.27 -5.22
CA ILE A 556 -2.07 -16.89 -3.92
C ILE A 556 -1.58 -15.95 -2.81
N THR A 557 -2.48 -15.13 -2.25
CA THR A 557 -2.21 -14.35 -1.04
C THR A 557 -2.38 -15.22 0.22
N PRO A 558 -1.71 -14.90 1.34
CA PRO A 558 -1.87 -15.60 2.61
C PRO A 558 -3.34 -15.71 3.04
N GLY A 559 -3.77 -16.90 3.43
CA GLY A 559 -5.13 -17.15 3.91
C GLY A 559 -5.44 -16.46 5.25
N VAL A 560 -6.73 -16.44 5.61
CA VAL A 560 -7.29 -15.68 6.75
C VAL A 560 -6.55 -15.94 8.07
N PHE A 561 -6.20 -17.20 8.39
CA PHE A 561 -5.44 -17.54 9.60
C PHE A 561 -4.01 -16.96 9.61
N ARG A 562 -3.32 -16.91 8.47
CA ARG A 562 -1.99 -16.29 8.36
C ARG A 562 -2.11 -14.77 8.51
N GLN A 563 -3.09 -14.15 7.85
CA GLN A 563 -3.37 -12.71 8.00
C GLN A 563 -3.73 -12.36 9.45
N TYR A 564 -4.59 -13.15 10.11
CA TYR A 564 -4.96 -12.96 11.52
C TYR A 564 -3.72 -12.93 12.42
N LYS A 565 -2.76 -13.84 12.24
CA LYS A 565 -1.49 -13.84 12.98
C LYS A 565 -0.67 -12.55 12.75
N TYR A 566 -0.65 -12.02 11.54
CA TYR A 566 0.05 -10.75 11.24
C TYR A 566 -0.67 -9.54 11.82
N TYR A 567 -2.00 -9.49 11.71
CA TYR A 567 -2.84 -8.48 12.33
C TYR A 567 -2.71 -8.49 13.86
N LEU A 568 -2.79 -9.66 14.50
CA LEU A 568 -2.61 -9.83 15.95
C LEU A 568 -1.23 -9.32 16.40
N GLY A 569 -0.19 -9.61 15.63
CA GLY A 569 1.16 -9.09 15.86
C GLY A 569 1.27 -7.56 15.73
N ARG A 570 0.49 -6.96 14.82
CA ARG A 570 0.42 -5.49 14.63
C ARG A 570 -0.35 -4.81 15.75
N VAL A 571 -1.58 -5.27 16.03
CA VAL A 571 -2.45 -4.69 17.07
C VAL A 571 -1.81 -4.83 18.45
N GLY A 572 -1.14 -5.96 18.72
CA GLY A 572 -0.33 -6.12 19.93
C GLY A 572 0.80 -5.09 20.04
N LYS A 573 1.51 -4.77 18.95
CA LYS A 573 2.54 -3.69 18.95
C LYS A 573 1.92 -2.30 19.17
N GLN A 574 0.78 -2.00 18.53
CA GLN A 574 0.05 -0.74 18.73
C GLN A 574 -0.34 -0.59 20.20
N ARG A 575 -0.91 -1.63 20.82
CA ARG A 575 -1.29 -1.63 22.24
C ARG A 575 -0.12 -1.54 23.21
N LEU A 576 1.03 -2.15 22.92
CA LEU A 576 2.23 -1.94 23.73
C LEU A 576 2.73 -0.49 23.68
N ARG A 577 2.69 0.16 22.50
CA ARG A 577 3.08 1.59 22.38
C ARG A 577 2.05 2.55 22.99
N GLU A 578 0.80 2.12 23.13
CA GLU A 578 -0.28 2.83 23.82
C GLU A 578 -0.37 2.47 25.33
N ALA A 579 0.62 1.76 25.89
CA ALA A 579 0.60 1.33 27.30
C ALA A 579 0.37 2.47 28.30
N ARG A 580 0.87 3.69 28.01
CA ARG A 580 0.61 4.88 28.85
C ARG A 580 -0.90 5.18 29.00
N ILE A 581 -1.65 5.09 27.90
CA ILE A 581 -3.09 5.32 27.89
C ILE A 581 -3.81 4.20 28.65
N GLN A 582 -3.33 2.96 28.56
CA GLN A 582 -3.88 1.82 29.31
C GLN A 582 -3.63 1.96 30.82
N VAL A 583 -2.44 2.42 31.24
CA VAL A 583 -2.15 2.69 32.66
C VAL A 583 -3.10 3.78 33.20
N VAL A 584 -3.40 4.82 32.42
CA VAL A 584 -4.40 5.85 32.79
C VAL A 584 -5.81 5.25 32.91
N ASP A 585 -6.25 4.42 31.96
CA ASP A 585 -7.54 3.69 32.07
C ASP A 585 -7.62 2.89 33.38
N PHE A 586 -6.57 2.13 33.71
CA PHE A 586 -6.52 1.31 34.91
C PHE A 586 -6.51 2.16 36.19
N LEU A 587 -5.80 3.29 36.20
CA LEU A 587 -5.79 4.22 37.32
C LEU A 587 -7.17 4.86 37.57
N ILE A 588 -7.86 5.29 36.51
CA ILE A 588 -9.23 5.82 36.60
C ILE A 588 -10.19 4.75 37.14
N LEU A 589 -10.05 3.50 36.69
CA LEU A 589 -10.91 2.41 37.12
C LEU A 589 -10.66 1.98 38.57
N LEU A 590 -9.40 2.04 39.01
CA LEU A 590 -8.98 1.84 40.40
C LEU A 590 -9.53 2.94 41.32
N LEU A 591 -9.44 4.21 40.89
CA LEU A 591 -10.03 5.36 41.59
C LEU A 591 -11.57 5.21 41.70
N ALA A 592 -12.24 4.86 40.60
CA ALA A 592 -13.68 4.64 40.59
C ALA A 592 -14.11 3.49 41.54
N GLY A 593 -13.35 2.40 41.59
CA GLY A 593 -13.56 1.31 42.54
C GLY A 593 -13.41 1.74 44.00
N ALA A 594 -12.43 2.60 44.30
CA ALA A 594 -12.23 3.16 45.63
C ALA A 594 -13.37 4.13 46.04
N CYS A 595 -13.71 5.09 45.18
CA CYS A 595 -14.78 6.06 45.43
C CYS A 595 -16.16 5.39 45.58
N LEU A 596 -16.49 4.42 44.73
CA LEU A 596 -17.76 3.70 44.86
C LEU A 596 -17.74 2.71 46.03
N GLY A 597 -16.59 2.10 46.35
CA GLY A 597 -16.45 1.22 47.50
C GLY A 597 -16.67 1.93 48.84
N THR A 598 -16.27 3.20 48.97
CA THR A 598 -16.49 3.99 50.19
C THR A 598 -17.88 4.60 50.28
N LEU A 599 -18.46 5.04 49.15
CA LEU A 599 -19.81 5.63 49.10
C LEU A 599 -20.91 4.58 49.22
N ALA A 600 -20.76 3.42 48.58
CA ALA A 600 -21.83 2.45 48.40
C ALA A 600 -21.88 1.36 49.49
N LYS A 601 -21.83 1.76 50.78
CA LYS A 601 -21.91 0.84 51.92
C LYS A 601 -23.07 -0.14 51.75
N VAL A 602 -22.78 -1.45 51.71
CA VAL A 602 -23.80 -2.50 51.64
C VAL A 602 -24.71 -2.42 52.87
N SER A 603 -26.01 -2.17 52.65
CA SER A 603 -27.02 -2.35 53.68
C SER A 603 -27.65 -3.75 53.58
N ASP A 604 -27.66 -4.46 54.71
CA ASP A 604 -28.18 -5.83 54.81
C ASP A 604 -29.67 -5.93 54.43
N ALA A 605 -30.43 -4.83 54.53
CA ALA A 605 -31.84 -4.78 54.15
C ALA A 605 -32.11 -4.76 52.63
N THR A 606 -31.15 -4.28 51.80
CA THR A 606 -31.31 -4.21 50.34
C THR A 606 -30.27 -5.03 49.58
N PHE A 607 -29.52 -5.89 50.28
CA PHE A 607 -28.47 -6.76 49.73
C PHE A 607 -27.42 -6.00 48.87
N GLY A 608 -27.25 -4.70 49.10
CA GLY A 608 -26.34 -3.84 48.35
C GLY A 608 -26.78 -3.46 46.92
N ALA A 609 -28.05 -3.69 46.53
CA ALA A 609 -28.54 -3.49 45.16
C ALA A 609 -28.26 -2.10 44.56
N LEU A 610 -28.31 -1.03 45.37
CA LEU A 610 -27.94 0.32 44.93
C LEU A 610 -26.43 0.46 44.62
N GLY A 611 -25.57 -0.17 45.42
CA GLY A 611 -24.12 -0.19 45.18
C GLY A 611 -23.72 -0.99 43.93
N TYR A 612 -24.41 -2.10 43.69
CA TYR A 612 -24.26 -2.85 42.44
C TYR A 612 -24.82 -2.08 41.23
N SER A 613 -25.89 -1.30 41.39
CA SER A 613 -26.39 -0.41 40.32
C SER A 613 -25.34 0.63 39.90
N TYR A 614 -24.70 1.31 40.87
CA TYR A 614 -23.61 2.26 40.56
C TYR A 614 -22.38 1.56 39.97
N THR A 615 -22.06 0.36 40.43
CA THR A 615 -20.98 -0.48 39.87
C THR A 615 -21.26 -0.82 38.39
N VAL A 616 -22.47 -1.27 38.05
CA VAL A 616 -22.87 -1.58 36.68
C VAL A 616 -22.76 -0.36 35.77
N ILE A 617 -23.18 0.83 36.23
CA ILE A 617 -23.06 2.09 35.48
C ILE A 617 -21.59 2.46 35.25
N ALA A 618 -20.79 2.56 36.32
CA ALA A 618 -19.42 3.05 36.26
C ALA A 618 -18.50 2.12 35.46
N VAL A 619 -18.57 0.81 35.71
CA VAL A 619 -17.78 -0.18 34.96
C VAL A 619 -18.21 -0.20 33.50
N SER A 620 -19.51 -0.13 33.21
CA SER A 620 -20.00 -0.04 31.83
C SER A 620 -19.43 1.20 31.11
N LEU A 621 -19.57 2.38 31.70
CA LEU A 621 -19.16 3.65 31.10
C LEU A 621 -17.65 3.67 30.82
N LEU A 622 -16.82 3.38 31.84
CA LEU A 622 -15.37 3.43 31.73
C LEU A 622 -14.84 2.37 30.73
N CYS A 623 -15.44 1.18 30.70
CA CYS A 623 -15.04 0.15 29.75
C CYS A 623 -15.48 0.46 28.32
N LYS A 624 -16.67 1.05 28.08
CA LYS A 624 -17.08 1.44 26.72
C LYS A 624 -16.19 2.52 26.12
N ILE A 625 -15.91 3.60 26.86
CA ILE A 625 -15.07 4.71 26.36
C ILE A 625 -13.71 4.18 25.91
N ALA A 626 -13.11 3.29 26.70
CA ALA A 626 -11.84 2.69 26.34
C ALA A 626 -11.91 1.75 25.12
N ALA A 627 -12.94 0.91 25.03
CA ALA A 627 -13.16 -0.02 23.91
C ALA A 627 -13.58 0.69 22.61
N LEU A 628 -14.16 1.88 22.71
CA LEU A 628 -14.54 2.70 21.56
C LEU A 628 -13.31 3.06 20.71
N ARG A 629 -12.16 3.31 21.36
CA ARG A 629 -10.89 3.64 20.69
C ARG A 629 -10.37 2.49 19.83
N SER A 630 -10.76 1.23 20.10
CA SER A 630 -10.29 0.04 19.37
C SER A 630 -10.56 0.08 17.86
N PHE A 631 -11.72 0.60 17.44
CA PHE A 631 -12.11 0.64 16.03
C PHE A 631 -12.25 2.04 15.45
N THR A 632 -12.47 3.06 16.29
CA THR A 632 -12.76 4.43 15.85
C THR A 632 -11.58 5.09 15.11
N LEU A 633 -10.36 4.92 15.61
CA LEU A 633 -9.17 5.60 15.07
C LEU A 633 -8.68 5.02 13.73
N ASP A 634 -8.87 3.71 13.52
CA ASP A 634 -8.31 2.97 12.38
C ASP A 634 -9.27 2.83 11.18
N LYS A 635 -10.45 3.48 11.19
CA LYS A 635 -11.48 3.28 10.15
C LYS A 635 -10.96 3.48 8.74
N LEU A 636 -10.33 4.63 8.48
CA LEU A 636 -9.79 4.98 7.15
C LEU A 636 -8.74 3.96 6.68
N ILE A 637 -7.90 3.48 7.61
CA ILE A 637 -6.85 2.52 7.31
C ILE A 637 -7.44 1.13 7.04
N TYR A 638 -8.45 0.70 7.80
CA TYR A 638 -9.23 -0.51 7.51
C TYR A 638 -9.88 -0.45 6.12
N TRP A 639 -10.49 0.68 5.74
CA TRP A 639 -11.09 0.85 4.42
C TRP A 639 -10.06 0.73 3.30
N ARG A 640 -8.88 1.35 3.46
CA ARG A 640 -7.75 1.18 2.54
C ARG A 640 -7.30 -0.28 2.44
N GLU A 641 -7.02 -0.94 3.57
CA GLU A 641 -6.55 -2.33 3.60
C GLU A 641 -7.55 -3.31 2.96
N ARG A 642 -8.85 -3.12 3.22
CA ARG A 642 -9.94 -3.88 2.58
C ARG A 642 -10.03 -3.57 1.07
N ALA A 643 -9.84 -2.33 0.66
CA ALA A 643 -9.77 -1.94 -0.75
C ALA A 643 -8.52 -2.50 -1.46
N SER A 644 -7.48 -2.88 -0.71
CA SER A 644 -6.28 -3.58 -1.20
C SER A 644 -6.37 -5.11 -1.15
N GLY A 645 -7.52 -5.67 -0.73
CA GLY A 645 -7.78 -7.13 -0.75
C GLY A 645 -7.44 -7.88 0.54
N MET A 646 -7.14 -7.19 1.65
CA MET A 646 -6.94 -7.83 2.96
C MET A 646 -8.27 -8.28 3.59
N SER A 647 -8.22 -9.27 4.49
CA SER A 647 -9.40 -9.89 5.09
C SER A 647 -9.97 -9.09 6.27
N SER A 648 -11.22 -8.62 6.13
CA SER A 648 -11.97 -7.99 7.22
C SER A 648 -12.16 -8.88 8.45
N LEU A 649 -12.32 -10.20 8.26
CA LEU A 649 -12.51 -11.15 9.36
C LEU A 649 -11.23 -11.31 10.18
N ALA A 650 -10.07 -11.39 9.51
CA ALA A 650 -8.76 -11.41 10.17
C ALA A 650 -8.51 -10.14 11.00
N TYR A 651 -8.85 -8.97 10.44
CA TYR A 651 -8.77 -7.68 11.13
C TYR A 651 -9.67 -7.65 12.38
N PHE A 652 -10.96 -7.98 12.24
CA PHE A 652 -11.91 -7.93 13.36
C PHE A 652 -11.51 -8.87 14.50
N LEU A 653 -11.28 -10.16 14.21
CA LEU A 653 -10.89 -11.15 15.22
C LEU A 653 -9.57 -10.78 15.92
N SER A 654 -8.60 -10.21 15.20
CA SER A 654 -7.33 -9.82 15.81
C SER A 654 -7.47 -8.72 16.86
N LYS A 655 -8.37 -7.75 16.62
CA LYS A 655 -8.64 -6.65 17.55
C LYS A 655 -9.44 -7.14 18.75
N ASP A 656 -10.48 -7.92 18.50
CA ASP A 656 -11.29 -8.53 19.55
C ASP A 656 -10.41 -9.41 20.47
N THR A 657 -9.52 -10.25 19.92
CA THR A 657 -8.59 -11.07 20.72
C THR A 657 -7.68 -10.24 21.62
N ILE A 658 -7.17 -9.09 21.16
CA ILE A 658 -6.33 -8.22 22.00
C ILE A 658 -7.17 -7.50 23.07
N ASP A 659 -8.41 -7.12 22.75
CA ASP A 659 -9.33 -6.52 23.72
C ASP A 659 -9.85 -7.52 24.78
N HIS A 660 -9.83 -8.83 24.51
CA HIS A 660 -10.15 -9.84 25.53
C HIS A 660 -9.18 -9.77 26.73
N PHE A 661 -7.88 -9.48 26.53
CA PHE A 661 -6.95 -9.25 27.65
C PHE A 661 -7.41 -8.06 28.52
N SER A 662 -7.85 -6.97 27.90
CA SER A 662 -8.41 -5.81 28.63
C SER A 662 -9.73 -6.15 29.32
N THR A 663 -10.56 -7.00 28.70
CA THR A 663 -11.85 -7.48 29.23
C THR A 663 -11.68 -8.33 30.49
N ILE A 664 -10.57 -9.05 30.61
CA ILE A 664 -10.23 -9.88 31.80
C ILE A 664 -9.60 -9.02 32.91
N ILE A 665 -8.70 -8.09 32.55
CA ILE A 665 -7.93 -7.29 33.52
C ILE A 665 -8.75 -6.16 34.14
N LYS A 666 -9.61 -5.47 33.37
CA LYS A 666 -10.39 -4.31 33.88
C LYS A 666 -11.33 -4.67 35.05
N PRO A 667 -12.16 -5.74 34.97
CA PRO A 667 -12.90 -6.28 36.12
C PRO A 667 -12.04 -6.50 37.36
N LEU A 668 -10.84 -7.07 37.20
CA LEU A 668 -9.95 -7.39 38.31
C LEU A 668 -9.45 -6.12 39.02
N VAL A 669 -9.05 -5.11 38.24
CA VAL A 669 -8.60 -3.82 38.77
C VAL A 669 -9.72 -3.13 39.54
N TYR A 670 -10.91 -3.01 38.96
CA TYR A 670 -12.07 -2.40 39.63
C TYR A 670 -12.43 -3.13 40.94
N LEU A 671 -12.62 -4.44 40.85
CA LEU A 671 -13.10 -5.26 41.97
C LEU A 671 -12.09 -5.28 43.12
N SER A 672 -10.77 -5.20 42.84
CA SER A 672 -9.74 -5.17 43.87
C SER A 672 -9.88 -4.01 44.86
N MET A 673 -10.29 -2.82 44.39
CA MET A 673 -10.56 -1.67 45.26
C MET A 673 -11.98 -1.69 45.81
N PHE A 674 -12.98 -2.00 44.99
CA PHE A 674 -14.38 -2.02 45.44
C PHE A 674 -14.59 -3.02 46.59
N TYR A 675 -14.03 -4.22 46.48
CA TYR A 675 -14.12 -5.25 47.51
C TYR A 675 -13.37 -4.86 48.80
N PHE A 676 -12.23 -4.17 48.69
CA PHE A 676 -11.43 -3.72 49.84
C PHE A 676 -12.19 -2.71 50.71
N PHE A 677 -12.91 -1.76 50.12
CA PHE A 677 -13.64 -0.73 50.88
C PHE A 677 -15.06 -1.14 51.27
N ASN A 678 -15.75 -1.95 50.46
CA ASN A 678 -17.16 -2.28 50.68
C ASN A 678 -17.39 -3.64 51.38
N ASN A 679 -16.42 -4.56 51.27
CA ASN A 679 -16.45 -5.91 51.86
C ASN A 679 -17.81 -6.65 51.73
N PRO A 680 -18.30 -6.88 50.49
CA PRO A 680 -19.57 -7.59 50.27
C PRO A 680 -19.49 -9.06 50.76
N ARG A 681 -20.63 -9.67 51.11
CA ARG A 681 -20.69 -11.07 51.56
C ARG A 681 -20.58 -12.08 50.41
N SER A 682 -20.83 -11.70 49.16
CA SER A 682 -20.58 -12.52 47.97
C SER A 682 -19.10 -12.79 47.75
N SER A 683 -18.75 -13.97 47.20
CA SER A 683 -17.35 -14.30 46.91
C SER A 683 -16.74 -13.33 45.90
N PHE A 684 -15.44 -13.07 46.03
CA PHE A 684 -14.67 -12.33 45.03
C PHE A 684 -14.79 -13.00 43.64
N ALA A 685 -14.80 -14.34 43.58
CA ALA A 685 -14.92 -15.09 42.33
C ALA A 685 -16.28 -14.86 41.64
N ASP A 686 -17.38 -14.95 42.41
CA ASP A 686 -18.74 -14.81 41.90
C ASP A 686 -18.94 -13.40 41.31
N ASN A 687 -18.53 -12.36 42.04
CA ASN A 687 -18.56 -10.97 41.57
C ASN A 687 -17.64 -10.73 40.36
N TYR A 688 -16.48 -11.39 40.31
CA TYR A 688 -15.54 -11.28 39.18
C TYR A 688 -16.11 -11.87 37.90
N ILE A 689 -16.76 -13.04 37.97
CA ILE A 689 -17.41 -13.70 36.82
C ILE A 689 -18.52 -12.80 36.26
N VAL A 690 -19.37 -12.21 37.11
CA VAL A 690 -20.42 -11.27 36.69
C VAL A 690 -19.80 -10.02 36.02
N LEU A 691 -18.74 -9.43 36.60
CA LEU A 691 -18.06 -8.27 36.00
C LEU A 691 -17.41 -8.60 34.64
N VAL A 692 -16.79 -9.78 34.49
CA VAL A 692 -16.20 -10.20 33.20
C VAL A 692 -17.29 -10.37 32.13
N CYS A 693 -18.42 -11.00 32.46
CA CYS A 693 -19.55 -11.15 31.53
C CYS A 693 -20.17 -9.79 31.16
N LEU A 694 -20.31 -8.88 32.14
CA LEU A 694 -20.75 -7.50 31.92
C LEU A 694 -19.80 -6.76 30.98
N VAL A 695 -18.49 -6.72 31.26
CA VAL A 695 -17.51 -6.02 30.41
C VAL A 695 -17.42 -6.66 29.02
N TYR A 696 -17.59 -7.97 28.90
CA TYR A 696 -17.67 -8.65 27.60
C TYR A 696 -18.88 -8.21 26.77
N CYS A 697 -20.07 -8.10 27.37
CA CYS A 697 -21.26 -7.54 26.70
C CYS A 697 -21.06 -6.06 26.31
N VAL A 698 -20.60 -5.26 27.27
CA VAL A 698 -20.37 -3.81 27.18
C VAL A 698 -19.37 -3.45 26.07
N THR A 699 -18.28 -4.22 25.92
CA THR A 699 -17.28 -4.04 24.85
C THR A 699 -17.83 -4.36 23.47
N GLY A 700 -18.64 -5.42 23.32
CA GLY A 700 -19.31 -5.76 22.06
C GLY A 700 -20.26 -4.66 21.57
N ILE A 701 -21.04 -4.07 22.49
CA ILE A 701 -21.90 -2.91 22.19
C ILE A 701 -21.05 -1.68 21.81
N ALA A 702 -19.93 -1.43 22.49
CA ALA A 702 -19.03 -0.32 22.15
C ALA A 702 -18.47 -0.44 20.72
N TYR A 703 -18.24 -1.65 20.21
CA TYR A 703 -17.80 -1.86 18.82
C TYR A 703 -18.85 -1.42 17.80
N ILE A 704 -20.14 -1.68 18.05
CA ILE A 704 -21.23 -1.24 17.16
C ILE A 704 -21.18 0.29 17.01
N PHE A 705 -21.10 1.01 18.12
CA PHE A 705 -21.00 2.48 18.10
C PHE A 705 -19.69 2.97 17.49
N ALA A 706 -18.56 2.36 17.83
CA ALA A 706 -17.25 2.70 17.27
C ALA A 706 -17.21 2.55 15.74
N ILE A 707 -17.97 1.60 15.18
CA ILE A 707 -18.01 1.36 13.72
C ILE A 707 -19.03 2.29 13.06
N PHE A 708 -20.27 2.35 13.58
CA PHE A 708 -21.40 3.03 12.93
C PHE A 708 -21.39 4.57 13.06
N LEU A 709 -20.88 5.10 14.19
CA LEU A 709 -20.90 6.52 14.52
C LEU A 709 -19.51 7.15 14.44
N GLU A 710 -19.47 8.47 14.28
CA GLU A 710 -18.25 9.28 14.41
C GLU A 710 -17.77 9.38 15.87
N PRO A 711 -16.50 9.75 16.13
CA PRO A 711 -15.91 9.67 17.46
C PRO A 711 -16.71 10.40 18.56
N GLY A 712 -17.14 11.64 18.31
CA GLY A 712 -17.91 12.45 19.26
C GLY A 712 -19.29 11.85 19.59
N PRO A 713 -20.17 11.64 18.59
CA PRO A 713 -21.47 10.99 18.82
C PRO A 713 -21.34 9.60 19.46
N ALA A 714 -20.33 8.82 19.08
CA ALA A 714 -20.10 7.50 19.65
C ALA A 714 -19.72 7.54 21.15
N GLN A 715 -18.94 8.54 21.57
CA GLN A 715 -18.64 8.78 22.99
C GLN A 715 -19.90 9.14 23.77
N LEU A 716 -20.74 10.05 23.26
CA LEU A 716 -22.00 10.45 23.90
C LEU A 716 -22.94 9.25 24.11
N TRP A 717 -23.16 8.43 23.07
CA TRP A 717 -23.96 7.21 23.17
C TRP A 717 -23.36 6.16 24.11
N SER A 718 -22.02 6.10 24.22
CA SER A 718 -21.33 5.19 25.14
C SER A 718 -21.56 5.54 26.62
N VAL A 719 -21.76 6.83 26.93
CA VAL A 719 -22.06 7.37 28.27
C VAL A 719 -23.55 7.31 28.59
N LEU A 720 -24.40 7.73 27.64
CA LEU A 720 -25.85 7.81 27.85
C LEU A 720 -26.48 6.42 28.02
N LEU A 721 -26.10 5.45 27.18
CA LEU A 721 -26.77 4.15 27.14
C LEU A 721 -26.70 3.39 28.48
N PRO A 722 -25.54 3.20 29.16
CA PRO A 722 -25.50 2.55 30.47
C PRO A 722 -26.41 3.19 31.53
N VAL A 723 -26.48 4.53 31.57
CA VAL A 723 -27.27 5.26 32.56
C VAL A 723 -28.76 5.04 32.33
N VAL A 724 -29.24 5.30 31.11
CA VAL A 724 -30.65 5.12 30.73
C VAL A 724 -31.09 3.66 30.91
N LEU A 725 -30.28 2.71 30.47
CA LEU A 725 -30.57 1.28 30.63
C LEU A 725 -30.65 0.85 32.11
N THR A 726 -29.79 1.36 32.98
CA THR A 726 -29.84 1.04 34.43
C THR A 726 -31.03 1.71 35.13
N LEU A 727 -31.44 2.91 34.71
CA LEU A 727 -32.68 3.53 35.19
C LEU A 727 -33.92 2.69 34.80
N ILE A 728 -33.99 2.23 33.55
CA ILE A 728 -35.07 1.33 33.07
C ILE A 728 -35.04 -0.02 33.82
N ALA A 729 -33.86 -0.55 34.15
CA ALA A 729 -33.73 -1.79 34.92
C ALA A 729 -34.26 -1.67 36.37
N ASN A 730 -34.19 -0.47 36.97
CA ASN A 730 -34.60 -0.20 38.35
C ASN A 730 -36.05 0.33 38.51
N GLN A 731 -36.78 0.58 37.42
CA GLN A 731 -38.18 1.01 37.50
C GLN A 731 -39.17 -0.14 37.76
N GLU A 732 -40.27 0.15 38.44
CA GLU A 732 -41.33 -0.82 38.71
C GLU A 732 -42.04 -1.27 37.42
N LYS A 733 -42.10 -2.59 37.22
CA LYS A 733 -42.53 -3.26 35.98
C LYS A 733 -44.06 -3.32 35.84
N ARG A 734 -44.72 -2.15 35.79
CA ARG A 734 -46.18 -2.03 35.70
C ARG A 734 -46.73 -2.45 34.33
N ASP A 735 -46.10 -2.03 33.23
CA ASP A 735 -46.57 -2.30 31.86
C ASP A 735 -45.87 -3.50 31.18
N VAL A 736 -46.57 -4.17 30.27
CA VAL A 736 -46.05 -5.30 29.46
C VAL A 736 -44.90 -4.85 28.55
N THR A 737 -45.00 -3.66 27.97
CA THR A 737 -43.94 -3.06 27.14
C THR A 737 -42.68 -2.77 27.95
N MET A 738 -42.82 -2.24 29.17
CA MET A 738 -41.70 -2.04 30.11
C MET A 738 -41.05 -3.36 30.51
N ARG A 739 -41.83 -4.43 30.73
CA ARG A 739 -41.28 -5.78 30.98
C ARG A 739 -40.44 -6.29 29.80
N PHE A 740 -40.94 -6.15 28.58
CA PHE A 740 -40.22 -6.54 27.37
C PHE A 740 -38.92 -5.73 27.19
N LEU A 741 -38.98 -4.41 27.37
CA LEU A 741 -37.82 -3.52 27.27
C LEU A 741 -36.77 -3.80 28.35
N SER A 742 -37.21 -4.07 29.59
CA SER A 742 -36.35 -4.47 30.71
C SER A 742 -35.65 -5.81 30.44
N ASN A 743 -36.32 -6.78 29.82
CA ASN A 743 -35.70 -8.06 29.46
C ASN A 743 -34.67 -7.94 28.33
N PHE A 744 -34.80 -6.95 27.44
CA PHE A 744 -33.77 -6.63 26.44
C PHE A 744 -32.57 -5.87 27.04
N CYS A 745 -32.63 -5.49 28.31
CA CYS A 745 -31.65 -4.65 28.96
C CYS A 745 -30.53 -5.46 29.63
N TYR A 746 -29.30 -5.38 29.11
CA TYR A 746 -28.16 -6.12 29.69
C TYR A 746 -27.82 -5.69 31.14
N THR A 747 -28.16 -4.46 31.57
CA THR A 747 -27.88 -4.00 32.94
C THR A 747 -28.82 -4.63 33.96
N LYS A 748 -30.04 -5.03 33.56
CA LYS A 748 -30.97 -5.82 34.40
C LYS A 748 -30.34 -7.15 34.78
N TRP A 749 -29.95 -7.96 33.79
CA TRP A 749 -29.35 -9.28 33.99
C TRP A 749 -28.02 -9.22 34.79
N ALA A 750 -27.23 -8.16 34.62
CA ALA A 750 -26.03 -7.95 35.43
C ALA A 750 -26.35 -7.60 36.89
N LEU A 751 -27.31 -6.71 37.14
CA LEU A 751 -27.73 -6.33 38.49
C LEU A 751 -28.34 -7.53 39.24
N GLU A 752 -29.20 -8.29 38.56
CA GLU A 752 -29.82 -9.52 39.04
C GLU A 752 -28.76 -10.55 39.45
N ALA A 753 -27.75 -10.79 38.62
CA ALA A 753 -26.64 -11.69 38.94
C ALA A 753 -25.80 -11.25 40.15
N PHE A 754 -25.56 -9.94 40.34
CA PHE A 754 -24.87 -9.43 41.54
C PHE A 754 -25.71 -9.59 42.81
N VAL A 755 -27.00 -9.26 42.74
CA VAL A 755 -27.91 -9.35 43.89
C VAL A 755 -28.11 -10.81 44.30
N VAL A 756 -28.30 -11.72 43.35
CA VAL A 756 -28.43 -13.17 43.61
C VAL A 756 -27.15 -13.74 44.24
N ALA A 757 -25.97 -13.44 43.69
CA ALA A 757 -24.68 -13.90 44.25
C ALA A 757 -24.43 -13.41 45.69
N ASN A 758 -24.93 -12.22 46.04
CA ASN A 758 -24.86 -11.71 47.41
C ASN A 758 -25.93 -12.35 48.30
N ALA A 759 -27.17 -12.48 47.80
CA ALA A 759 -28.31 -13.01 48.53
C ALA A 759 -28.17 -14.48 48.93
N GLU A 760 -27.56 -15.32 48.09
CA GLU A 760 -27.33 -16.75 48.39
C GLU A 760 -26.59 -16.95 49.73
N ARG A 761 -25.63 -16.06 50.03
CA ARG A 761 -24.80 -16.10 51.24
C ARG A 761 -25.55 -15.69 52.52
N TYR A 762 -26.78 -15.18 52.42
CA TYR A 762 -27.62 -14.87 53.58
C TYR A 762 -28.50 -16.09 53.91
N SER A 763 -28.28 -16.63 55.11
CA SER A 763 -28.99 -17.78 55.67
C SER A 763 -29.52 -17.47 57.10
N GLY A 764 -30.28 -18.40 57.68
CA GLY A 764 -30.84 -18.24 59.02
C GLY A 764 -31.86 -17.10 59.11
N VAL A 765 -31.69 -16.21 60.10
CA VAL A 765 -32.64 -15.11 60.41
C VAL A 765 -32.92 -14.21 59.20
N TRP A 766 -31.94 -14.04 58.30
CA TRP A 766 -32.08 -13.21 57.11
C TRP A 766 -32.91 -13.86 55.98
N LEU A 767 -33.35 -15.11 56.11
CA LEU A 767 -34.08 -15.84 55.06
C LEU A 767 -35.40 -15.15 54.68
N ILE A 768 -36.15 -14.63 55.66
CA ILE A 768 -37.43 -13.94 55.42
C ILE A 768 -37.18 -12.62 54.68
N THR A 769 -36.20 -11.83 55.13
CA THR A 769 -35.77 -10.58 54.48
C THR A 769 -35.27 -10.84 53.05
N ARG A 770 -34.56 -11.95 52.84
CA ARG A 770 -34.08 -12.40 51.52
C ARG A 770 -35.23 -12.68 50.58
N CYS A 771 -36.18 -13.53 50.98
CA CYS A 771 -37.35 -13.86 50.17
C CYS A 771 -38.22 -12.62 49.88
N GLY A 772 -38.46 -11.75 50.88
CA GLY A 772 -39.23 -10.51 50.68
C GLY A 772 -38.56 -9.52 49.72
N SER A 773 -37.24 -9.38 49.78
CA SER A 773 -36.50 -8.48 48.88
C SER A 773 -36.39 -9.04 47.45
N LEU A 774 -36.08 -10.33 47.31
CA LEU A 774 -36.06 -11.01 45.99
C LEU A 774 -37.43 -10.96 45.31
N LEU A 775 -38.52 -11.18 46.06
CA LEU A 775 -39.89 -11.05 45.55
C LEU A 775 -40.24 -9.61 45.15
N LYS A 776 -39.72 -8.60 45.85
CA LYS A 776 -39.89 -7.17 45.49
C LYS A 776 -39.22 -6.81 44.16
N TYR A 777 -38.04 -7.36 43.86
CA TYR A 777 -37.34 -7.12 42.59
C TYR A 777 -37.78 -8.09 41.46
N GLY A 778 -38.35 -9.24 41.83
CA GLY A 778 -38.71 -10.34 40.93
C GLY A 778 -37.47 -11.04 40.40
N TYR A 779 -36.59 -11.49 41.30
CA TYR A 779 -35.33 -12.19 41.02
C TYR A 779 -35.33 -13.59 41.65
N ASP A 780 -34.98 -14.61 40.87
CA ASP A 780 -34.91 -16.01 41.33
C ASP A 780 -33.47 -16.46 41.61
N LEU A 781 -33.28 -17.23 42.69
CA LEU A 781 -31.95 -17.71 43.10
C LEU A 781 -31.33 -18.71 42.11
N HIS A 782 -32.17 -19.46 41.38
CA HIS A 782 -31.70 -20.45 40.41
C HIS A 782 -31.24 -19.83 39.08
N ASP A 783 -31.60 -18.58 38.81
CA ASP A 783 -31.35 -17.90 37.54
C ASP A 783 -29.94 -17.30 37.42
N TRP A 784 -29.06 -17.47 38.41
CA TRP A 784 -27.69 -16.93 38.35
C TRP A 784 -26.92 -17.36 37.10
N ALA A 785 -26.95 -18.65 36.76
CA ALA A 785 -26.31 -19.19 35.55
C ALA A 785 -27.02 -18.72 34.27
N LEU A 786 -28.34 -18.56 34.30
CA LEU A 786 -29.15 -18.02 33.21
C LEU A 786 -28.75 -16.57 32.91
N CYS A 787 -28.66 -15.71 33.93
CA CYS A 787 -28.23 -14.32 33.81
C CYS A 787 -26.85 -14.19 33.16
N LEU A 788 -25.88 -15.01 33.59
CA LEU A 788 -24.55 -15.05 32.99
C LEU A 788 -24.59 -15.50 31.51
N SER A 789 -25.36 -16.55 31.20
CA SER A 789 -25.48 -17.05 29.82
C SER A 789 -26.07 -15.99 28.87
N ILE A 790 -27.06 -15.23 29.33
CA ILE A 790 -27.70 -14.14 28.57
C ILE A 790 -26.70 -13.00 28.33
N LEU A 791 -25.92 -12.59 29.32
CA LEU A 791 -24.89 -11.56 29.16
C LEU A 791 -23.82 -11.96 28.12
N VAL A 792 -23.37 -13.22 28.14
CA VAL A 792 -22.43 -13.73 27.15
C VAL A 792 -23.07 -13.77 25.75
N LEU A 793 -24.34 -14.19 25.63
CA LEU A 793 -25.07 -14.22 24.37
C LEU A 793 -25.26 -12.82 23.77
N PHE A 794 -25.59 -11.80 24.58
CA PHE A 794 -25.58 -10.40 24.15
C PHE A 794 -24.19 -9.94 23.70
N GLY A 795 -23.12 -10.36 24.37
CA GLY A 795 -21.73 -10.06 23.99
C GLY A 795 -21.29 -10.71 22.67
N ILE A 796 -21.80 -11.90 22.35
CA ILE A 796 -21.58 -12.58 21.07
C ILE A 796 -22.42 -11.92 19.97
N GLY A 797 -23.73 -11.74 20.20
CA GLY A 797 -24.65 -11.14 19.24
C GLY A 797 -24.23 -9.72 18.83
N SER A 798 -23.80 -8.89 19.80
CA SER A 798 -23.30 -7.55 19.52
C SER A 798 -21.98 -7.54 18.72
N ARG A 799 -21.09 -8.52 18.91
CA ARG A 799 -19.88 -8.69 18.08
C ARG A 799 -20.21 -9.13 16.65
N ILE A 800 -21.12 -10.07 16.47
CA ILE A 800 -21.58 -10.51 15.14
C ILE A 800 -22.23 -9.33 14.40
N LEU A 801 -23.08 -8.55 15.08
CA LEU A 801 -23.69 -7.34 14.53
C LEU A 801 -22.64 -6.26 14.21
N ALA A 802 -21.66 -6.04 15.09
CA ALA A 802 -20.55 -5.13 14.83
C ALA A 802 -19.73 -5.52 13.59
N TYR A 803 -19.41 -6.81 13.43
CA TYR A 803 -18.73 -7.33 12.24
C TYR A 803 -19.58 -7.14 10.98
N PHE A 804 -20.88 -7.47 11.02
CA PHE A 804 -21.77 -7.26 9.89
C PHE A 804 -21.86 -5.77 9.52
N CYS A 805 -21.98 -4.87 10.50
CA CYS A 805 -21.94 -3.43 10.27
C CYS A 805 -20.62 -2.96 9.63
N MET A 806 -19.47 -3.51 10.04
CA MET A 806 -18.16 -3.22 9.44
C MET A 806 -18.02 -3.72 7.99
N VAL A 807 -18.70 -4.82 7.66
CA VAL A 807 -18.71 -5.36 6.30
C VAL A 807 -19.66 -4.56 5.40
N SER A 808 -20.83 -4.18 5.90
CA SER A 808 -21.91 -3.58 5.11
C SER A 808 -21.88 -2.05 5.01
N PHE A 809 -21.50 -1.32 6.06
CA PHE A 809 -21.55 0.15 6.06
C PHE A 809 -20.21 0.79 5.69
N GLN A 810 -20.01 1.09 4.40
CA GLN A 810 -19.03 2.10 3.99
C GLN A 810 -19.61 3.50 4.22
N LYS A 811 -19.40 4.08 5.40
CA LYS A 811 -19.38 5.54 5.54
C LYS A 811 -17.98 6.03 5.16
N LYS A 812 -17.92 7.04 4.28
CA LYS A 812 -16.77 7.93 4.19
C LYS A 812 -16.72 8.78 5.46
#